data_AF-A0A538L3L0-F1
#
_entry.id   AF-A0A538L3L0-F1
#
_cell.length_a   1.000
_cell.length_b   1.000
_cell.length_c   1.000
_cell.angle_alpha   90.00
_cell.angle_beta   90.00
_cell.angle_gamma   90.00
#
_symmetry.space_group_name_H-M   'P 1'
#
loop_
_entity.id
_entity.type
_entity.pdbx_description
1 polymer ?
#
loop_
_entity_poly.entity_id
_entity_poly.type
_entity_poly.pdbx_seq_one_letter_code
_entity_poly.pdbx_strand_id
1 'polypeptide(L)'
;MGGVPPRRARHRHDGNGVGEDARALYLYPTKALAQDQARTLAALAVPRVRTAIYDGDTPREQRWQARKWSNLVLTNPDMLHVGILPRHDLWADVLHNLRYVVVDEAHVYRGVFGSHVGNILRRLRRLARVYGAEPQFVLASATIANPGELAHRLLGLETTVVAGDAAPRAERTIAFWNPELIDPELGLRASPLGDASRLLADLVQRGLRTICFAKSRKAAELVHRMTVDRVDAETAARLAPYRAGYTPQQRREIERRLVEGELLGVSATDALELGIDIGLLDCAVSVGFPGTVASLRQQWGRAGRRGHGLAVLVASEDALDQYFMREPETLLGRRVEAAILDHANPRVLDGHVAAAAFEGPIDDGDRTTLGDAALERAPHVPDLRETPRGWVYAGKDYPAARTPLRSATADAFSVVDETTGTVLGIVEHERAYSTIHEGAVYLHLGEQWLVHELDLTGRRAIVAPFAGDWYTQVKKETSTDVEEPLRVERRLGLELTFGRVSVTEHVVAYQRKGIRDQATIATVQLDLPPTTFDTEAIWYVPTEKQLEGLEQMPTLLSSLHAAEHTMIAILPLWAMCDRWDIGGLSTNYHDFTGAPTVFVYDGHPGGVGITERGFDEFEGWVSDTVHLLEGCPCEHGCPSCVQSPKCGNLNEYLDKKGALTLLRRMSNSG
;
A
#
# COMPACT_ATOMS: atom_id res chain seq x y z
N MET A 1 -28.12 -24.00 -69.10
CA MET A 1 -26.91 -23.56 -68.37
C MET A 1 -27.37 -23.03 -67.02
N GLY A 2 -27.32 -23.88 -65.98
CA GLY A 2 -27.77 -23.53 -64.62
C GLY A 2 -26.58 -23.08 -63.77
N GLY A 3 -26.61 -21.83 -63.30
CA GLY A 3 -25.60 -21.24 -62.43
C GLY A 3 -25.79 -21.66 -60.98
N VAL A 4 -24.70 -22.15 -60.37
CA VAL A 4 -24.59 -22.54 -58.96
C VAL A 4 -24.47 -21.29 -58.08
N PRO A 5 -25.23 -21.15 -56.98
CA PRO A 5 -25.03 -20.05 -56.03
C PRO A 5 -23.85 -20.35 -55.08
N PRO A 6 -23.15 -19.33 -54.55
CA PRO A 6 -21.94 -19.51 -53.76
C PRO A 6 -22.27 -20.09 -52.37
N ARG A 7 -21.48 -21.10 -51.98
CA ARG A 7 -21.53 -21.75 -50.66
C ARG A 7 -21.17 -20.75 -49.56
N ARG A 8 -22.07 -20.57 -48.59
CA ARG A 8 -21.77 -19.96 -47.28
C ARG A 8 -20.60 -20.68 -46.63
N ALA A 9 -19.53 -19.94 -46.30
CA ALA A 9 -18.45 -20.43 -45.46
C ALA A 9 -19.01 -20.72 -44.06
N ARG A 10 -19.06 -22.00 -43.68
CA ARG A 10 -19.31 -22.41 -42.31
C ARG A 10 -18.04 -22.09 -41.52
N HIS A 11 -18.14 -21.18 -40.56
CA HIS A 11 -17.16 -21.07 -39.47
C HIS A 11 -17.06 -22.45 -38.80
N ARG A 12 -15.93 -23.12 -38.99
CA ARG A 12 -15.56 -24.28 -38.18
C ARG A 12 -15.15 -23.75 -36.81
N HIS A 13 -15.97 -24.05 -35.82
CA HIS A 13 -15.54 -24.11 -34.43
C HIS A 13 -14.63 -25.35 -34.31
N ASP A 14 -13.34 -25.17 -34.57
CA ASP A 14 -12.35 -26.20 -34.20
C ASP A 14 -11.99 -25.96 -32.73
N GLY A 15 -12.42 -26.91 -31.90
CA GLY A 15 -12.07 -26.98 -30.48
C GLY A 15 -10.63 -27.49 -30.28
N ASN A 16 -10.01 -26.99 -29.21
CA ASN A 16 -8.87 -27.57 -28.49
C ASN A 16 -7.50 -27.65 -29.19
N GLY A 17 -7.01 -26.52 -29.71
CA GLY A 17 -5.58 -26.31 -29.91
C GLY A 17 -5.22 -24.84 -29.83
N VAL A 18 -4.45 -24.44 -28.81
CA VAL A 18 -3.79 -23.12 -28.80
C VAL A 18 -2.90 -23.07 -30.04
N GLY A 19 -3.24 -22.25 -31.03
CA GLY A 19 -2.50 -22.15 -32.28
C GLY A 19 -1.01 -21.84 -32.02
N GLU A 20 -0.11 -22.30 -32.89
CA GLU A 20 1.36 -22.13 -32.70
C GLU A 20 1.78 -20.65 -32.56
N ASP A 21 0.94 -19.74 -33.05
CA ASP A 21 1.15 -18.30 -32.98
C ASP A 21 0.56 -17.62 -31.73
N ALA A 22 -0.21 -18.33 -30.90
CA ALA A 22 -0.82 -17.72 -29.72
C ALA A 22 0.23 -17.10 -28.78
N ARG A 23 -0.12 -15.97 -28.19
CA ARG A 23 0.73 -15.22 -27.26
C ARG A 23 0.02 -15.01 -25.94
N ALA A 24 0.80 -14.98 -24.86
CA ALA A 24 0.33 -14.67 -23.51
C ALA A 24 1.20 -13.59 -22.85
N LEU A 25 0.56 -12.72 -22.08
CA LEU A 25 1.21 -11.74 -21.22
C LEU A 25 0.96 -12.12 -19.77
N TYR A 26 2.01 -12.23 -18.95
CA TYR A 26 1.90 -12.46 -17.52
C TYR A 26 2.38 -11.20 -16.79
N LEU A 27 1.50 -10.61 -15.99
CA LEU A 27 1.75 -9.41 -15.21
C LEU A 27 1.99 -9.78 -13.75
N TYR A 28 3.17 -9.42 -13.26
CA TYR A 28 3.57 -9.62 -11.86
C TYR A 28 3.75 -8.29 -11.15
N PRO A 29 3.42 -8.19 -9.84
CA PRO A 29 3.64 -6.98 -9.08
C PRO A 29 5.13 -6.73 -8.81
N THR A 30 5.97 -7.78 -8.83
CA THR A 30 7.42 -7.68 -8.58
C THR A 30 8.22 -8.47 -9.61
N LYS A 31 9.46 -8.02 -9.86
CA LYS A 31 10.41 -8.72 -10.73
C LYS A 31 10.80 -10.08 -10.18
N ALA A 32 10.83 -10.25 -8.85
CA ALA A 32 11.21 -11.50 -8.21
C ALA A 32 10.21 -12.63 -8.54
N LEU A 33 8.90 -12.33 -8.50
CA LEU A 33 7.86 -13.29 -8.88
C LEU A 33 7.92 -13.65 -10.37
N ALA A 34 8.15 -12.66 -11.25
CA ALA A 34 8.33 -12.94 -12.67
C ALA A 34 9.53 -13.88 -12.93
N GLN A 35 10.64 -13.69 -12.21
CA GLN A 35 11.81 -14.56 -12.29
C GLN A 35 11.51 -15.97 -11.76
N ASP A 36 10.78 -16.06 -10.65
CA ASP A 36 10.37 -17.34 -10.06
C ASP A 36 9.46 -18.14 -10.99
N GLN A 37 8.45 -17.49 -11.55
CA GLN A 37 7.57 -18.12 -12.54
C GLN A 37 8.36 -18.60 -13.76
N ALA A 38 9.30 -17.80 -14.27
CA ALA A 38 10.12 -18.21 -15.42
C ALA A 38 10.92 -19.48 -15.13
N ARG A 39 11.49 -19.62 -13.91
CA ARG A 39 12.17 -20.84 -13.47
C ARG A 39 11.22 -22.03 -13.42
N THR A 40 10.04 -21.84 -12.82
CA THR A 40 9.02 -22.89 -12.72
C THR A 40 8.54 -23.35 -14.11
N LEU A 41 8.29 -22.42 -15.04
CA LEU A 41 7.93 -22.75 -16.42
C LEU A 41 9.03 -23.51 -17.16
N ALA A 42 10.30 -23.12 -16.95
CA ALA A 42 11.44 -23.82 -17.51
C ALA A 42 11.57 -25.25 -16.95
N ALA A 43 11.36 -25.43 -15.65
CA ALA A 43 11.39 -26.73 -14.98
C ALA A 43 10.25 -27.66 -15.42
N LEU A 44 9.07 -27.11 -15.69
CA LEU A 44 7.92 -27.86 -16.23
C LEU A 44 8.14 -28.32 -17.68
N ALA A 45 9.11 -27.74 -18.39
CA ALA A 45 9.47 -28.08 -19.77
C ALA A 45 8.25 -28.12 -20.72
N VAL A 46 7.33 -27.16 -20.57
CA VAL A 46 6.07 -27.15 -21.31
C VAL A 46 6.34 -27.05 -22.82
N PRO A 47 5.92 -28.02 -23.64
CA PRO A 47 6.22 -28.03 -25.06
C PRO A 47 5.74 -26.77 -25.76
N ARG A 48 6.59 -26.23 -26.66
CA ARG A 48 6.32 -25.03 -27.48
C ARG A 48 6.16 -23.71 -26.71
N VAL A 49 6.28 -23.71 -25.37
CA VAL A 49 6.31 -22.45 -24.60
C VAL A 49 7.73 -21.90 -24.58
N ARG A 50 7.88 -20.68 -25.09
CA ARG A 50 9.12 -19.91 -25.11
C ARG A 50 8.89 -18.68 -24.25
N THR A 51 9.33 -18.75 -23.01
CA THR A 51 9.18 -17.68 -22.03
C THR A 51 10.26 -16.62 -22.19
N ALA A 52 9.91 -15.34 -22.07
CA ALA A 52 10.87 -14.26 -21.90
C ALA A 52 10.40 -13.31 -20.81
N ILE A 53 11.34 -12.82 -20.00
CA ILE A 53 11.09 -11.72 -19.07
C ILE A 53 11.36 -10.41 -19.80
N TYR A 54 10.44 -9.46 -19.65
CA TYR A 54 10.54 -8.14 -20.23
C TYR A 54 10.21 -7.11 -19.16
N ASP A 55 11.22 -6.56 -18.52
CA ASP A 55 11.15 -5.55 -17.46
C ASP A 55 12.26 -4.50 -17.62
N GLY A 56 12.36 -3.60 -16.64
CA GLY A 56 13.41 -2.57 -16.61
C GLY A 56 14.84 -3.12 -16.60
N ASP A 57 15.05 -4.33 -16.10
CA ASP A 57 16.39 -4.95 -15.97
C ASP A 57 16.77 -5.77 -17.22
N THR A 58 15.84 -5.93 -18.16
CA THR A 58 16.06 -6.67 -19.40
C THR A 58 17.03 -5.91 -20.32
N PRO A 59 18.22 -6.48 -20.66
CA PRO A 59 19.22 -5.82 -21.49
C PRO A 59 18.68 -5.43 -22.87
N ARG A 60 19.11 -4.28 -23.40
CA ARG A 60 18.53 -3.68 -24.63
C ARG A 60 18.60 -4.63 -25.84
N GLU A 61 19.68 -5.38 -25.95
CA GLU A 61 19.93 -6.36 -26.99
C GLU A 61 19.00 -7.59 -26.90
N GLN A 62 18.56 -7.95 -25.69
CA GLN A 62 17.63 -9.07 -25.47
C GLN A 62 16.17 -8.69 -25.71
N ARG A 63 15.84 -7.39 -25.60
CA ARG A 63 14.46 -6.89 -25.79
C ARG A 63 13.88 -7.23 -27.15
N TRP A 64 14.69 -7.17 -28.22
CA TRP A 64 14.24 -7.55 -29.56
C TRP A 64 13.95 -9.05 -29.67
N GLN A 65 14.81 -9.89 -29.08
CA GLN A 65 14.64 -11.34 -29.09
C GLN A 65 13.37 -11.75 -28.32
N ALA A 66 13.14 -11.14 -27.15
CA ALA A 66 11.94 -11.35 -26.37
C ALA A 66 10.67 -11.08 -27.21
N ARG A 67 10.60 -9.93 -27.90
CA ARG A 67 9.44 -9.59 -28.74
C ARG A 67 9.22 -10.55 -29.92
N LYS A 68 10.30 -11.00 -30.55
CA LYS A 68 10.22 -11.78 -31.80
C LYS A 68 10.05 -13.29 -31.58
N TRP A 69 10.64 -13.84 -30.53
CA TRP A 69 10.77 -15.29 -30.38
C TRP A 69 9.97 -15.88 -29.22
N SER A 70 9.62 -15.07 -28.21
CA SER A 70 8.80 -15.56 -27.10
C SER A 70 7.33 -15.65 -27.49
N ASN A 71 6.62 -16.60 -26.89
CA ASN A 71 5.16 -16.65 -26.94
C ASN A 71 4.50 -16.52 -25.55
N LEU A 72 5.31 -16.42 -24.50
CA LEU A 72 4.87 -16.05 -23.16
C LEU A 72 5.82 -14.99 -22.62
N VAL A 73 5.30 -13.79 -22.39
CA VAL A 73 6.06 -12.64 -21.93
C VAL A 73 5.68 -12.33 -20.48
N LEU A 74 6.65 -12.41 -19.57
CA LEU A 74 6.48 -12.03 -18.18
C LEU A 74 6.94 -10.59 -18.01
N THR A 75 6.08 -9.73 -17.48
CA THR A 75 6.36 -8.30 -17.31
C THR A 75 5.69 -7.77 -16.03
N ASN A 76 5.73 -6.45 -15.84
CA ASN A 76 5.08 -5.76 -14.72
C ASN A 76 4.26 -4.57 -15.26
N PRO A 77 3.33 -4.01 -14.46
CA PRO A 77 2.50 -2.89 -14.91
C PRO A 77 3.31 -1.66 -15.33
N ASP A 78 4.43 -1.40 -14.65
CA ASP A 78 5.34 -0.30 -14.96
C ASP A 78 5.88 -0.40 -16.40
N MET A 79 6.44 -1.55 -16.77
CA MET A 79 7.00 -1.81 -18.09
C MET A 79 5.91 -1.92 -19.17
N LEU A 80 4.73 -2.43 -18.81
CA LEU A 80 3.56 -2.41 -19.69
C LEU A 80 3.19 -0.95 -20.04
N HIS A 81 3.11 -0.08 -19.04
CA HIS A 81 2.78 1.34 -19.19
C HIS A 81 3.82 2.14 -19.98
N VAL A 82 5.11 2.05 -19.62
CA VAL A 82 6.17 2.93 -20.16
C VAL A 82 6.95 2.36 -21.34
N GLY A 83 6.69 1.14 -21.80
CA GLY A 83 7.44 0.65 -22.96
C GLY A 83 6.86 -0.49 -23.77
N ILE A 84 5.77 -1.13 -23.35
CA ILE A 84 5.01 -2.02 -24.24
C ILE A 84 3.92 -1.23 -24.95
N LEU A 85 2.96 -0.66 -24.20
CA LEU A 85 1.77 -0.05 -24.81
C LEU A 85 2.10 1.13 -25.73
N PRO A 86 2.94 2.12 -25.34
CA PRO A 86 3.17 3.26 -26.23
C PRO A 86 4.13 2.94 -27.38
N ARG A 87 4.69 1.73 -27.42
CA ARG A 87 5.51 1.18 -28.51
C ARG A 87 4.83 -0.05 -29.10
N HIS A 88 3.50 -0.05 -29.13
CA HIS A 88 2.68 -1.16 -29.63
C HIS A 88 3.03 -1.54 -31.07
N ASP A 89 3.58 -0.63 -31.87
CA ASP A 89 4.16 -0.88 -33.19
C ASP A 89 5.21 -2.02 -33.18
N LEU A 90 6.09 -2.02 -32.19
CA LEU A 90 7.12 -3.06 -32.00
C LEU A 90 6.56 -4.37 -31.47
N TRP A 91 5.35 -4.34 -30.90
CA TRP A 91 4.65 -5.45 -30.28
C TRP A 91 3.46 -5.95 -31.11
N ALA A 92 3.32 -5.49 -32.35
CA ALA A 92 2.18 -5.79 -33.21
C ALA A 92 1.89 -7.30 -33.33
N ASP A 93 2.92 -8.13 -33.54
CA ASP A 93 2.76 -9.60 -33.58
C ASP A 93 2.23 -10.18 -32.26
N VAL A 94 2.71 -9.65 -31.13
CA VAL A 94 2.30 -10.09 -29.80
C VAL A 94 0.85 -9.69 -29.53
N LEU A 95 0.49 -8.45 -29.81
CA LEU A 95 -0.86 -7.91 -29.58
C LEU A 95 -1.89 -8.54 -30.51
N HIS A 96 -1.56 -8.76 -31.78
CA HIS A 96 -2.43 -9.43 -32.75
C HIS A 96 -2.77 -10.87 -32.34
N ASN A 97 -1.80 -11.58 -31.78
CA ASN A 97 -1.95 -12.98 -31.37
C ASN A 97 -2.24 -13.15 -29.87
N LEU A 98 -2.53 -12.06 -29.14
CA LEU A 98 -2.71 -12.11 -27.69
C LEU A 98 -4.00 -12.86 -27.33
N ARG A 99 -3.85 -14.01 -26.67
CA ARG A 99 -4.97 -14.86 -26.23
C ARG A 99 -5.22 -14.80 -24.74
N TYR A 100 -4.16 -14.66 -23.95
CA TYR A 100 -4.25 -14.67 -22.49
C TYR A 100 -3.48 -13.50 -21.88
N VAL A 101 -4.10 -12.85 -20.90
CA VAL A 101 -3.43 -11.92 -20.00
C VAL A 101 -3.63 -12.43 -18.58
N VAL A 102 -2.54 -12.88 -17.95
CA VAL A 102 -2.52 -13.31 -16.56
C VAL A 102 -2.10 -12.13 -15.70
N VAL A 103 -2.88 -11.85 -14.65
CA VAL A 103 -2.61 -10.79 -13.68
C VAL A 103 -2.46 -11.48 -12.34
N ASP A 104 -1.23 -11.61 -11.87
CA ASP A 104 -0.91 -12.27 -10.61
C ASP A 104 -1.03 -11.31 -9.42
N GLU A 105 -1.33 -11.86 -8.25
CA GLU A 105 -1.50 -11.12 -6.99
C GLU A 105 -2.41 -9.87 -7.12
N ALA A 106 -3.57 -10.00 -7.77
CA ALA A 106 -4.43 -8.89 -8.14
C ALA A 106 -4.82 -7.98 -6.95
N HIS A 107 -4.94 -8.51 -5.74
CA HIS A 107 -5.16 -7.75 -4.49
C HIS A 107 -4.09 -6.70 -4.15
N VAL A 108 -2.90 -6.79 -4.75
CA VAL A 108 -1.83 -5.77 -4.63
C VAL A 108 -2.17 -4.53 -5.45
N TYR A 109 -2.97 -4.67 -6.52
CA TYR A 109 -3.40 -3.57 -7.38
C TYR A 109 -4.62 -2.86 -6.79
N ARG A 110 -4.40 -2.15 -5.68
CA ARG A 110 -5.40 -1.37 -4.94
C ARG A 110 -4.92 0.05 -4.64
N GLY A 111 -5.80 0.91 -4.14
CA GLY A 111 -5.54 2.33 -3.91
C GLY A 111 -5.14 3.05 -5.21
N VAL A 112 -4.31 4.08 -5.10
CA VAL A 112 -3.78 4.85 -6.25
C VAL A 112 -3.08 3.94 -7.26
N PHE A 113 -2.22 3.02 -6.78
CA PHE A 113 -1.52 2.09 -7.67
C PHE A 113 -2.50 1.19 -8.42
N GLY A 114 -3.53 0.68 -7.75
CA GLY A 114 -4.63 -0.07 -8.38
C GLY A 114 -5.37 0.74 -9.44
N SER A 115 -5.66 2.01 -9.18
CA SER A 115 -6.28 2.93 -10.14
C SER A 115 -5.44 3.09 -11.41
N HIS A 116 -4.12 3.24 -11.27
CA HIS A 116 -3.20 3.27 -12.40
C HIS A 116 -3.21 1.96 -13.18
N VAL A 117 -3.11 0.81 -12.49
CA VAL A 117 -3.12 -0.51 -13.13
C VAL A 117 -4.43 -0.79 -13.85
N GLY A 118 -5.57 -0.39 -13.28
CA GLY A 118 -6.87 -0.48 -13.94
C GLY A 118 -6.87 0.25 -15.30
N ASN A 119 -6.40 1.50 -15.32
CA ASN A 119 -6.27 2.26 -16.56
C ASN A 119 -5.28 1.65 -17.58
N ILE A 120 -4.20 1.03 -17.11
CA ILE A 120 -3.24 0.31 -17.97
C ILE A 120 -3.89 -0.91 -18.62
N LEU A 121 -4.65 -1.71 -17.86
CA LEU A 121 -5.34 -2.88 -18.38
C LEU A 121 -6.43 -2.50 -19.39
N ARG A 122 -7.12 -1.37 -19.18
CA ARG A 122 -8.06 -0.77 -20.14
C ARG A 122 -7.40 -0.39 -21.46
N ARG A 123 -6.24 0.27 -21.39
CA ARG A 123 -5.42 0.60 -22.57
C ARG A 123 -4.91 -0.64 -23.29
N LEU A 124 -4.46 -1.67 -22.56
CA LEU A 124 -4.08 -2.95 -23.15
C LEU A 124 -5.25 -3.61 -23.88
N ARG A 125 -6.45 -3.63 -23.29
CA ARG A 125 -7.67 -4.15 -23.94
C ARG A 125 -8.00 -3.38 -25.22
N ARG A 126 -7.92 -2.05 -25.17
CA ARG A 126 -8.13 -1.18 -26.33
C ARG A 126 -7.14 -1.52 -27.44
N LEU A 127 -5.85 -1.56 -27.15
CA LEU A 127 -4.83 -1.88 -28.15
C LEU A 127 -4.97 -3.30 -28.69
N ALA A 128 -5.26 -4.29 -27.85
CA ALA A 128 -5.53 -5.65 -28.33
C ALA A 128 -6.66 -5.65 -29.39
N ARG A 129 -7.76 -4.92 -29.14
CA ARG A 129 -8.86 -4.76 -30.11
C ARG A 129 -8.44 -4.06 -31.40
N VAL A 130 -7.62 -3.00 -31.32
CA VAL A 130 -7.06 -2.33 -32.50
C VAL A 130 -6.25 -3.31 -33.37
N TYR A 131 -5.54 -4.25 -32.75
CA TYR A 131 -4.82 -5.31 -33.44
C TYR A 131 -5.67 -6.55 -33.78
N GLY A 132 -6.98 -6.54 -33.50
CA GLY A 132 -7.91 -7.64 -33.83
C GLY A 132 -7.94 -8.78 -32.82
N ALA A 133 -7.46 -8.57 -31.60
CA ALA A 133 -7.44 -9.55 -30.51
C ALA A 133 -8.40 -9.17 -29.38
N GLU A 134 -9.03 -10.18 -28.78
CA GLU A 134 -9.81 -10.07 -27.54
C GLU A 134 -9.29 -11.11 -26.55
N PRO A 135 -8.28 -10.77 -25.73
CA PRO A 135 -7.67 -11.74 -24.83
C PRO A 135 -8.55 -12.07 -23.63
N GLN A 136 -8.45 -13.32 -23.17
CA GLN A 136 -9.02 -13.74 -21.90
C GLN A 136 -8.13 -13.31 -20.74
N PHE A 137 -8.72 -12.68 -19.72
CA PHE A 137 -8.02 -12.30 -18.51
C PHE A 137 -8.15 -13.39 -17.45
N VAL A 138 -7.03 -13.72 -16.80
CA VAL A 138 -6.98 -14.67 -15.67
C VAL A 138 -6.31 -13.96 -14.51
N LEU A 139 -7.06 -13.71 -13.44
CA LEU A 139 -6.57 -13.02 -12.25
C LEU A 139 -6.34 -14.04 -11.14
N ALA A 140 -5.16 -14.03 -10.55
CA ALA A 140 -4.87 -14.72 -9.30
C ALA A 140 -4.81 -13.70 -8.17
N SER A 141 -5.38 -14.02 -7.01
CA SER A 141 -5.43 -13.12 -5.87
C SER A 141 -5.42 -13.91 -4.58
N ALA A 142 -4.83 -13.34 -3.52
CA ALA A 142 -5.09 -13.77 -2.17
C ALA A 142 -6.57 -13.57 -1.79
N THR A 143 -6.99 -14.20 -0.68
CA THR A 143 -8.33 -14.03 -0.13
C THR A 143 -8.58 -12.57 0.19
N ILE A 144 -9.58 -11.95 -0.45
CA ILE A 144 -10.08 -10.59 -0.20
C ILE A 144 -11.61 -10.62 -0.14
N ALA A 145 -12.27 -9.62 0.44
CA ALA A 145 -13.74 -9.61 0.54
C ALA A 145 -14.44 -9.49 -0.81
N ASN A 146 -13.87 -8.74 -1.75
CA ASN A 146 -14.54 -8.32 -2.99
C ASN A 146 -13.76 -8.68 -4.27
N PRO A 147 -13.33 -9.95 -4.48
CA PRO A 147 -12.46 -10.30 -5.61
C PRO A 147 -13.10 -10.07 -6.98
N GLY A 148 -14.41 -10.32 -7.12
CA GLY A 148 -15.14 -10.05 -8.36
C GLY A 148 -15.27 -8.55 -8.64
N GLU A 149 -15.51 -7.75 -7.60
CA GLU A 149 -15.58 -6.29 -7.72
C GLU A 149 -14.21 -5.70 -8.08
N LEU A 150 -13.14 -6.12 -7.41
CA LEU A 150 -11.78 -5.72 -7.74
C LEU A 150 -11.45 -6.03 -9.21
N ALA A 151 -11.75 -7.25 -9.64
CA ALA A 151 -11.51 -7.67 -11.01
C ALA A 151 -12.32 -6.84 -12.02
N HIS A 152 -13.59 -6.53 -11.70
CA HIS A 152 -14.42 -5.63 -12.49
C HIS A 152 -13.84 -4.20 -12.53
N ARG A 153 -13.42 -3.64 -11.39
CA ARG A 153 -12.82 -2.30 -11.32
C ARG A 153 -11.50 -2.21 -12.09
N LEU A 154 -10.66 -3.26 -12.04
CA LEU A 154 -9.40 -3.36 -12.79
C LEU A 154 -9.62 -3.51 -14.31
N LEU A 155 -10.58 -4.32 -14.74
CA LEU A 155 -10.73 -4.71 -16.15
C LEU A 155 -11.87 -3.98 -16.88
N GLY A 156 -12.92 -3.60 -16.16
CA GLY A 156 -14.26 -3.22 -16.68
C GLY A 156 -14.86 -4.32 -17.53
N LEU A 157 -14.81 -5.53 -16.99
CA LEU A 157 -15.40 -6.73 -17.55
C LEU A 157 -16.11 -7.48 -16.42
N GLU A 158 -17.19 -8.15 -16.77
CA GLU A 158 -17.77 -9.16 -15.87
C GLU A 158 -16.80 -10.31 -15.68
N THR A 159 -16.66 -10.78 -14.44
CA THR A 159 -15.70 -11.82 -14.08
C THR A 159 -16.36 -12.95 -13.30
N THR A 160 -15.84 -14.16 -13.47
CA THR A 160 -16.28 -15.34 -12.71
C THR A 160 -15.29 -15.62 -11.59
N VAL A 161 -15.74 -15.54 -10.34
CA VAL A 161 -14.90 -15.80 -9.16
C VAL A 161 -14.82 -17.31 -8.91
N VAL A 162 -13.59 -17.84 -8.85
CA VAL A 162 -13.31 -19.22 -8.46
C VAL A 162 -12.85 -19.23 -7.01
N ALA A 163 -13.78 -19.41 -6.07
CA ALA A 163 -13.51 -19.28 -4.62
C ALA A 163 -13.28 -20.60 -3.87
N GLY A 164 -13.65 -21.74 -4.46
CA GLY A 164 -13.54 -23.04 -3.79
C GLY A 164 -12.09 -23.50 -3.68
N ASP A 165 -11.55 -23.55 -2.46
CA ASP A 165 -10.24 -24.14 -2.18
C ASP A 165 -10.41 -25.59 -1.71
N ALA A 166 -9.95 -26.53 -2.54
CA ALA A 166 -9.92 -27.97 -2.25
C ALA A 166 -8.50 -28.47 -1.92
N ALA A 167 -7.53 -27.57 -1.75
CA ALA A 167 -6.18 -27.94 -1.38
C ALA A 167 -6.13 -28.53 0.04
N PRO A 168 -5.26 -29.52 0.30
CA PRO A 168 -5.09 -30.05 1.65
C PRO A 168 -4.56 -28.97 2.57
N ARG A 169 -5.21 -28.78 3.72
CA ARG A 169 -4.78 -27.86 4.77
C ARG A 169 -4.36 -28.67 5.98
N ALA A 170 -3.14 -28.44 6.46
CA ALA A 170 -2.73 -28.93 7.76
C ALA A 170 -3.28 -28.01 8.86
N GLU A 171 -3.47 -28.57 10.04
CA GLU A 171 -3.86 -27.81 11.24
C GLU A 171 -2.79 -26.75 11.56
N ARG A 172 -3.23 -25.58 12.02
CA ARG A 172 -2.34 -24.50 12.42
C ARG A 172 -2.77 -23.95 13.77
N THR A 173 -1.83 -23.89 14.71
CA THR A 173 -2.00 -23.15 15.96
C THR A 173 -1.65 -21.69 15.73
N ILE A 174 -2.57 -20.79 16.09
CA ILE A 174 -2.35 -19.34 16.06
C ILE A 174 -2.19 -18.85 17.50
N ALA A 175 -1.08 -18.18 17.79
CA ALA A 175 -0.77 -17.60 19.09
C ALA A 175 -0.68 -16.07 19.00
N PHE A 176 -1.29 -15.42 19.98
CA PHE A 176 -1.19 -13.98 20.18
C PHE A 176 -0.22 -13.74 21.33
N TRP A 177 0.90 -13.07 21.04
CA TRP A 177 1.94 -12.78 22.01
C TRP A 177 1.94 -11.29 22.30
N ASN A 178 1.48 -10.90 23.48
CA ASN A 178 1.53 -9.51 23.93
C ASN A 178 2.72 -9.32 24.87
N PRO A 179 3.74 -8.53 24.50
CA PRO A 179 4.87 -8.26 25.39
C PRO A 179 4.43 -7.74 26.76
N GLU A 180 5.16 -8.13 27.81
CA GLU A 180 4.82 -7.83 29.20
C GLU A 180 4.66 -6.32 29.44
N LEU A 181 3.66 -5.95 30.25
CA LEU A 181 3.42 -4.58 30.66
C LEU A 181 4.39 -4.22 31.80
N ILE A 182 5.42 -3.45 31.49
CA ILE A 182 6.47 -3.07 32.45
C ILE A 182 5.93 -1.95 33.36
N ASP A 183 5.15 -1.02 32.80
CA ASP A 183 4.51 0.07 33.54
C ASP A 183 3.04 0.21 33.13
N PRO A 184 2.08 -0.24 33.97
CA PRO A 184 0.66 -0.14 33.66
C PRO A 184 0.09 1.28 33.64
N GLU A 185 0.63 2.20 34.44
CA GLU A 185 0.13 3.58 34.53
C GLU A 185 0.46 4.35 33.26
N LEU A 186 1.70 4.18 32.77
CA LEU A 186 2.18 4.78 31.53
C LEU A 186 1.82 3.96 30.27
N GLY A 187 1.42 2.69 30.46
CA GLY A 187 1.12 1.77 29.36
C GLY A 187 2.36 1.25 28.63
N LEU A 188 3.56 1.29 29.25
CA LEU A 188 4.82 0.90 28.61
C LEU A 188 5.03 -0.61 28.64
N ARG A 189 5.44 -1.18 27.49
CA ARG A 189 5.62 -2.62 27.33
C ARG A 189 7.07 -3.01 27.04
N ALA A 190 7.36 -4.29 27.27
CA ALA A 190 8.61 -4.91 26.84
C ALA A 190 8.78 -4.84 25.31
N SER A 191 10.03 -4.86 24.86
CA SER A 191 10.35 -4.69 23.43
C SER A 191 9.78 -5.83 22.58
N PRO A 192 8.90 -5.55 21.61
CA PRO A 192 8.38 -6.56 20.68
C PRO A 192 9.48 -7.24 19.86
N LEU A 193 10.53 -6.50 19.47
CA LEU A 193 11.68 -7.05 18.74
C LEU A 193 12.50 -8.00 19.63
N GLY A 194 12.64 -7.65 20.92
CA GLY A 194 13.30 -8.50 21.92
C GLY A 194 12.56 -9.83 22.09
N ASP A 195 11.25 -9.77 22.28
CA ASP A 195 10.39 -10.95 22.42
C ASP A 195 10.41 -11.82 21.15
N ALA A 196 10.29 -11.20 19.98
CA ALA A 196 10.38 -11.90 18.70
C ALA A 196 11.73 -12.61 18.51
N SER A 197 12.85 -11.97 18.91
CA SER A 197 14.17 -12.60 18.84
C SER A 197 14.33 -13.79 19.79
N ARG A 198 13.67 -13.75 20.97
CA ARG A 198 13.63 -14.90 21.89
C ARG A 198 12.82 -16.05 21.30
N LEU A 199 11.63 -15.76 20.78
CA LEU A 199 10.77 -16.74 20.12
C LEU A 199 11.48 -17.40 18.93
N LEU A 200 12.12 -16.59 18.08
CA LEU A 200 12.86 -17.11 16.93
C LEU A 200 14.00 -18.03 17.39
N ALA A 201 14.79 -17.62 18.39
CA ALA A 201 15.89 -18.42 18.95
C ALA A 201 15.39 -19.77 19.50
N ASP A 202 14.33 -19.77 20.30
CA ASP A 202 13.76 -20.98 20.91
C ASP A 202 13.23 -21.96 19.86
N LEU A 203 12.59 -21.46 18.79
CA LEU A 203 12.04 -22.27 17.71
C LEU A 203 13.16 -22.90 16.86
N VAL A 204 14.16 -22.12 16.45
CA VAL A 204 15.25 -22.64 15.60
C VAL A 204 16.16 -23.61 16.36
N GLN A 205 16.36 -23.41 17.67
CA GLN A 205 17.10 -24.37 18.52
C GLN A 205 16.38 -25.72 18.64
N ARG A 206 15.07 -25.76 18.45
CA ARG A 206 14.29 -27.01 18.36
C ARG A 206 14.31 -27.62 16.95
N GLY A 207 15.08 -27.03 16.03
CA GLY A 207 15.16 -27.45 14.63
C GLY A 207 13.97 -27.05 13.77
N LEU A 208 13.09 -26.17 14.28
CA LEU A 208 11.90 -25.71 13.55
C LEU A 208 12.27 -24.60 12.57
N ARG A 209 11.91 -24.79 11.30
CA ARG A 209 12.16 -23.82 10.24
C ARG A 209 11.20 -22.65 10.39
N THR A 210 11.75 -21.47 10.68
CA THR A 210 10.97 -20.33 11.15
C THR A 210 11.23 -19.08 10.30
N ILE A 211 10.16 -18.38 9.91
CA ILE A 211 10.23 -17.03 9.36
C ILE A 211 9.74 -16.01 10.39
N CYS A 212 10.46 -14.89 10.54
CA CYS A 212 10.07 -13.78 11.39
C CYS A 212 9.91 -12.51 10.55
N PHE A 213 8.68 -12.05 10.35
CA PHE A 213 8.36 -10.81 9.65
C PHE A 213 8.46 -9.59 10.56
N ALA A 214 9.10 -8.53 10.08
CA ALA A 214 9.22 -7.25 10.77
C ALA A 214 8.85 -6.08 9.85
N LYS A 215 8.24 -5.03 10.42
CA LYS A 215 7.73 -3.86 9.66
C LYS A 215 8.80 -3.03 8.95
N SER A 216 10.07 -3.17 9.31
CA SER A 216 11.16 -2.37 8.72
C SER A 216 12.44 -3.16 8.52
N ARG A 217 13.28 -2.69 7.60
CA ARG A 217 14.61 -3.27 7.32
C ARG A 217 15.48 -3.28 8.55
N LYS A 218 15.49 -2.17 9.30
CA LYS A 218 16.20 -2.05 10.58
C LYS A 218 15.68 -3.06 11.60
N ALA A 219 14.36 -3.22 11.71
CA ALA A 219 13.77 -4.20 12.63
C ALA A 219 14.15 -5.65 12.26
N ALA A 220 14.11 -6.01 10.97
CA ALA A 220 14.51 -7.35 10.51
C ALA A 220 15.99 -7.66 10.85
N GLU A 221 16.89 -6.70 10.61
CA GLU A 221 18.32 -6.82 10.95
C GLU A 221 18.54 -6.90 12.47
N LEU A 222 17.80 -6.09 13.26
CA LEU A 222 17.88 -6.12 14.72
C LEU A 222 17.41 -7.46 15.30
N VAL A 223 16.28 -7.99 14.83
CA VAL A 223 15.78 -9.30 15.25
C VAL A 223 16.78 -10.39 14.91
N HIS A 224 17.35 -10.38 13.69
CA HIS A 224 18.39 -11.32 13.29
C HIS A 224 19.60 -11.27 14.24
N ARG A 225 20.18 -10.08 14.46
CA ARG A 225 21.34 -9.91 15.34
C ARG A 225 21.05 -10.39 16.77
N MET A 226 19.93 -9.96 17.34
CA MET A 226 19.54 -10.37 18.69
C MET A 226 19.32 -11.89 18.79
N THR A 227 18.83 -12.53 17.72
CA THR A 227 18.67 -13.99 17.68
C THR A 227 20.01 -14.70 17.62
N VAL A 228 20.95 -14.22 16.80
CA VAL A 228 22.32 -14.76 16.72
C VAL A 228 23.02 -14.73 18.07
N ASP A 229 22.85 -13.64 18.85
CA ASP A 229 23.42 -13.51 20.19
C ASP A 229 22.84 -14.50 21.22
N ARG A 230 21.75 -15.21 20.90
CA ARG A 230 21.03 -16.13 21.80
C ARG A 230 21.24 -17.61 21.49
N VAL A 231 21.90 -17.94 20.38
CA VAL A 231 22.06 -19.32 19.90
C VAL A 231 23.53 -19.72 19.78
N ASP A 232 23.80 -21.02 19.63
CA ASP A 232 25.15 -21.52 19.37
C ASP A 232 25.62 -21.16 17.93
N ALA A 233 26.92 -21.27 17.69
CA ALA A 233 27.54 -20.86 16.42
C ALA A 233 27.05 -21.67 15.20
N GLU A 234 26.68 -22.95 15.38
CA GLU A 234 26.18 -23.80 14.30
C GLU A 234 24.77 -23.34 13.89
N THR A 235 23.89 -23.11 14.87
CA THR A 235 22.55 -22.56 14.64
C THR A 235 22.63 -21.16 14.04
N ALA A 236 23.51 -20.29 14.55
CA ALA A 236 23.69 -18.93 14.05
C ALA A 236 24.06 -18.87 12.55
N ALA A 237 24.92 -19.78 12.07
CA ALA A 237 25.31 -19.86 10.66
C ALA A 237 24.13 -20.22 9.72
N ARG A 238 23.06 -20.77 10.29
CA ARG A 238 21.81 -21.16 9.61
C ARG A 238 20.70 -20.12 9.78
N LEU A 239 21.03 -18.92 10.25
CA LEU A 239 20.15 -17.76 10.30
C LEU A 239 20.56 -16.73 9.24
N ALA A 240 19.57 -16.04 8.65
CA ALA A 240 19.83 -14.93 7.76
C ALA A 240 18.79 -13.81 7.92
N PRO A 241 19.16 -12.53 7.78
CA PRO A 241 18.20 -11.48 7.49
C PRO A 241 17.82 -11.51 6.00
N TYR A 242 16.61 -11.04 5.66
CA TYR A 242 16.19 -10.84 4.27
C TYR A 242 15.42 -9.53 4.13
N ARG A 243 15.87 -8.63 3.25
CA ARG A 243 15.20 -7.35 3.05
C ARG A 243 15.29 -6.86 1.62
N ALA A 244 14.33 -6.00 1.27
CA ALA A 244 14.48 -5.15 0.11
C ALA A 244 15.79 -4.33 0.22
N GLY A 245 16.47 -4.11 -0.90
CA GLY A 245 17.77 -3.41 -0.96
C GLY A 245 19.00 -4.31 -0.98
N TYR A 246 18.88 -5.62 -0.71
CA TYR A 246 19.93 -6.57 -1.03
C TYR A 246 20.13 -6.70 -2.53
N THR A 247 21.38 -6.98 -2.93
CA THR A 247 21.70 -7.23 -4.34
C THR A 247 20.90 -8.44 -4.86
N PRO A 248 20.61 -8.50 -6.17
CA PRO A 248 19.98 -9.68 -6.76
C PRO A 248 20.70 -10.99 -6.42
N GLN A 249 22.04 -10.97 -6.35
CA GLN A 249 22.85 -12.12 -5.99
C GLN A 249 22.65 -12.55 -4.54
N GLN A 250 22.67 -11.60 -3.58
CA GLN A 250 22.42 -11.90 -2.17
C GLN A 250 21.04 -12.51 -1.93
N ARG A 251 20.00 -11.92 -2.55
CA ARG A 251 18.63 -12.43 -2.42
C ARG A 251 18.51 -13.86 -2.96
N ARG A 252 19.06 -14.12 -4.15
CA ARG A 252 19.07 -15.45 -4.77
C ARG A 252 19.78 -16.48 -3.91
N GLU A 253 20.88 -16.11 -3.26
CA GLU A 253 21.59 -17.03 -2.37
C GLU A 253 20.77 -17.35 -1.13
N ILE A 254 20.17 -16.36 -0.46
CA ILE A 254 19.32 -16.60 0.71
C ILE A 254 18.08 -17.43 0.32
N GLU A 255 17.43 -17.10 -0.79
CA GLU A 255 16.29 -17.85 -1.35
C GLU A 255 16.67 -19.31 -1.63
N ARG A 256 17.80 -19.55 -2.28
CA ARG A 256 18.33 -20.90 -2.55
C ARG A 256 18.52 -21.68 -1.24
N ARG A 257 19.23 -21.09 -0.28
CA ARG A 257 19.50 -21.72 1.03
C ARG A 257 18.22 -21.99 1.82
N LEU A 258 17.19 -21.15 1.67
CA LEU A 258 15.85 -21.40 2.23
C LEU A 258 15.19 -22.59 1.53
N VAL A 259 15.12 -22.61 0.20
CA VAL A 259 14.46 -23.69 -0.55
C VAL A 259 15.12 -25.05 -0.27
N GLU A 260 16.45 -25.07 -0.24
CA GLU A 260 17.25 -26.29 0.01
C GLU A 260 17.25 -26.72 1.49
N GLY A 261 16.72 -25.90 2.41
CA GLY A 261 16.62 -26.22 3.83
C GLY A 261 17.92 -26.04 4.62
N GLU A 262 18.92 -25.37 4.05
CA GLU A 262 20.17 -25.02 4.74
C GLU A 262 19.89 -24.02 5.89
N LEU A 263 18.98 -23.07 5.67
CA LEU A 263 18.56 -22.08 6.68
C LEU A 263 17.44 -22.62 7.58
N LEU A 264 17.62 -22.45 8.89
CA LEU A 264 16.60 -22.71 9.91
C LEU A 264 15.74 -21.50 10.20
N GLY A 265 16.30 -20.29 10.08
CA GLY A 265 15.61 -19.07 10.46
C GLY A 265 15.87 -17.91 9.50
N VAL A 266 14.82 -17.17 9.14
CA VAL A 266 14.96 -15.92 8.40
C VAL A 266 14.18 -14.79 9.05
N SER A 267 14.83 -13.65 9.27
CA SER A 267 14.17 -12.41 9.71
C SER A 267 13.96 -11.51 8.50
N ALA A 268 12.72 -11.24 8.12
CA ALA A 268 12.39 -10.60 6.85
C ALA A 268 11.44 -9.42 6.97
N THR A 269 11.46 -8.52 5.98
CA THR A 269 10.32 -7.61 5.77
C THR A 269 9.21 -8.31 4.96
N ASP A 270 8.17 -7.56 4.61
CA ASP A 270 7.17 -7.88 3.58
C ASP A 270 7.75 -8.37 2.23
N ALA A 271 9.06 -8.24 1.99
CA ALA A 271 9.72 -8.71 0.78
C ALA A 271 9.59 -10.24 0.57
N LEU A 272 9.36 -11.02 1.64
CA LEU A 272 9.03 -12.45 1.57
C LEU A 272 7.54 -12.75 1.79
N GLU A 273 6.69 -11.72 1.90
CA GLU A 273 5.24 -11.89 1.99
C GLU A 273 4.65 -12.36 0.65
N LEU A 274 5.16 -11.82 -0.46
CA LEU A 274 4.69 -12.08 -1.82
C LEU A 274 5.17 -13.43 -2.37
N GLY A 275 4.33 -14.11 -3.17
CA GLY A 275 4.32 -15.50 -3.67
C GLY A 275 5.59 -16.31 -4.03
N ILE A 276 6.80 -15.93 -3.63
CA ILE A 276 8.02 -16.72 -3.82
C ILE A 276 7.88 -18.05 -3.07
N ASP A 277 8.22 -19.16 -3.73
CA ASP A 277 8.27 -20.47 -3.08
C ASP A 277 9.53 -20.55 -2.19
N ILE A 278 9.38 -20.20 -0.92
CA ILE A 278 10.45 -20.24 0.10
C ILE A 278 10.59 -21.62 0.76
N GLY A 279 9.96 -22.65 0.20
CA GLY A 279 9.95 -24.01 0.73
C GLY A 279 8.99 -24.19 1.91
N LEU A 280 9.26 -25.20 2.74
CA LEU A 280 8.40 -25.54 3.88
C LEU A 280 8.91 -24.89 5.16
N LEU A 281 8.06 -24.08 5.76
CA LEU A 281 8.28 -23.52 7.08
C LEU A 281 7.33 -24.16 8.08
N ASP A 282 7.83 -24.36 9.29
CA ASP A 282 7.07 -24.90 10.41
C ASP A 282 6.40 -23.77 11.19
N CYS A 283 7.09 -22.63 11.30
CA CYS A 283 6.66 -21.50 12.12
C CYS A 283 6.73 -20.15 11.37
N ALA A 284 5.77 -19.27 11.63
CA ALA A 284 5.75 -17.89 11.17
C ALA A 284 5.51 -16.95 12.35
N VAL A 285 6.38 -15.95 12.53
CA VAL A 285 6.26 -14.91 13.57
C VAL A 285 6.07 -13.57 12.87
N SER A 286 4.99 -12.85 13.17
CA SER A 286 4.72 -11.51 12.66
C SER A 286 4.91 -10.50 13.78
N VAL A 287 5.87 -9.60 13.65
CA VAL A 287 6.16 -8.57 14.65
C VAL A 287 5.36 -7.30 14.34
N GLY A 288 4.26 -7.18 15.07
CA GLY A 288 3.19 -6.22 14.91
C GLY A 288 2.25 -6.54 13.74
N PHE A 289 1.05 -5.97 13.75
CA PHE A 289 0.08 -6.19 12.68
C PHE A 289 0.59 -5.58 11.36
N PRO A 290 0.62 -6.32 10.24
CA PRO A 290 1.19 -5.85 8.97
C PRO A 290 0.32 -4.84 8.20
N GLY A 291 -0.69 -4.26 8.86
CA GLY A 291 -1.59 -3.26 8.29
C GLY A 291 -2.89 -3.84 7.73
N THR A 292 -2.89 -5.07 7.23
CA THR A 292 -4.11 -5.75 6.76
C THR A 292 -4.20 -7.20 7.22
N VAL A 293 -5.43 -7.71 7.38
CA VAL A 293 -5.72 -9.11 7.66
C VAL A 293 -5.27 -9.99 6.49
N ALA A 294 -5.37 -9.48 5.26
CA ALA A 294 -4.84 -10.15 4.07
C ALA A 294 -3.35 -10.48 4.23
N SER A 295 -2.54 -9.46 4.52
CA SER A 295 -1.09 -9.58 4.72
C SER A 295 -0.75 -10.50 5.88
N LEU A 296 -1.44 -10.37 7.02
CA LEU A 296 -1.21 -11.24 8.17
C LEU A 296 -1.48 -12.71 7.83
N ARG A 297 -2.60 -13.00 7.16
CA ARG A 297 -2.94 -14.37 6.73
C ARG A 297 -1.96 -14.91 5.69
N GLN A 298 -1.41 -14.07 4.82
CA GLN A 298 -0.34 -14.48 3.89
C GLN A 298 0.95 -14.84 4.64
N GLN A 299 1.37 -14.00 5.58
CA GLN A 299 2.54 -14.25 6.43
C GLN A 299 2.38 -15.57 7.21
N TRP A 300 1.24 -15.77 7.86
CA TRP A 300 0.92 -17.03 8.55
C TRP A 300 0.77 -18.23 7.59
N GLY A 301 0.31 -17.99 6.36
CA GLY A 301 0.19 -18.97 5.30
C GLY A 301 1.52 -19.57 4.83
N ARG A 302 2.65 -18.93 5.19
CA ARG A 302 3.99 -19.46 4.92
C ARG A 302 4.34 -20.67 5.78
N ALA A 303 3.72 -20.81 6.95
CA ALA A 303 3.95 -21.91 7.87
C ALA A 303 2.85 -22.99 7.80
N GLY A 304 3.24 -24.26 7.93
CA GLY A 304 2.32 -25.40 8.05
C GLY A 304 1.77 -25.93 6.72
N ARG A 305 2.58 -26.00 5.65
CA ARG A 305 2.14 -26.51 4.33
C ARG A 305 2.07 -28.05 4.22
N ARG A 306 2.89 -28.80 4.97
CA ARG A 306 2.92 -30.28 4.95
C ARG A 306 2.50 -30.94 6.27
N GLY A 307 2.41 -30.18 7.35
CA GLY A 307 2.12 -30.66 8.70
C GLY A 307 1.69 -29.52 9.61
N HIS A 308 1.55 -29.80 10.90
CA HIS A 308 1.07 -28.82 11.87
C HIS A 308 1.96 -27.55 11.86
N GLY A 309 1.35 -26.38 11.64
CA GLY A 309 2.06 -25.09 11.63
C GLY A 309 1.85 -24.28 12.90
N LEU A 310 2.82 -23.43 13.25
CA LEU A 310 2.66 -22.39 14.27
C LEU A 310 2.70 -21.00 13.62
N ALA A 311 1.71 -20.16 13.95
CA ALA A 311 1.71 -18.75 13.59
C ALA A 311 1.62 -17.90 14.85
N VAL A 312 2.49 -16.90 14.99
CA VAL A 312 2.54 -16.01 16.15
C VAL A 312 2.41 -14.57 15.70
N LEU A 313 1.50 -13.79 16.30
CA LEU A 313 1.50 -12.33 16.21
C LEU A 313 2.08 -11.76 17.50
N VAL A 314 3.24 -11.12 17.41
CA VAL A 314 3.87 -10.40 18.52
C VAL A 314 3.41 -8.94 18.45
N ALA A 315 2.56 -8.49 19.37
CA ALA A 315 2.04 -7.14 19.33
C ALA A 315 3.11 -6.07 19.58
N SER A 316 3.01 -4.96 18.87
CA SER A 316 3.66 -3.71 19.22
C SER A 316 2.80 -2.89 20.17
N GLU A 317 3.32 -1.72 20.59
CA GLU A 317 2.57 -0.77 21.43
C GLU A 317 1.48 -0.02 20.65
N ASP A 318 1.35 -0.28 19.36
CA ASP A 318 0.34 0.33 18.49
C ASP A 318 -1.09 0.04 18.97
N ALA A 319 -1.96 1.06 18.89
CA ALA A 319 -3.35 0.93 19.32
C ALA A 319 -4.09 -0.22 18.64
N LEU A 320 -3.87 -0.42 17.34
CA LEU A 320 -4.51 -1.48 16.59
C LEU A 320 -4.03 -2.88 17.01
N ASP A 321 -2.71 -3.04 17.21
CA ASP A 321 -2.13 -4.27 17.73
C ASP A 321 -2.72 -4.62 19.10
N GLN A 322 -2.85 -3.62 19.98
CA GLN A 322 -3.38 -3.81 21.33
C GLN A 322 -4.89 -4.05 21.35
N TYR A 323 -5.64 -3.50 20.40
CA TYR A 323 -7.04 -3.88 20.17
C TYR A 323 -7.14 -5.38 19.88
N PHE A 324 -6.36 -5.89 18.93
CA PHE A 324 -6.36 -7.32 18.57
C PHE A 324 -5.86 -8.25 19.67
N MET A 325 -4.96 -7.78 20.55
CA MET A 325 -4.54 -8.59 21.70
C MET A 325 -5.64 -8.75 22.76
N ARG A 326 -6.56 -7.78 22.86
CA ARG A 326 -7.73 -7.87 23.75
C ARG A 326 -8.88 -8.63 23.11
N GLU A 327 -9.06 -8.43 21.81
CA GLU A 327 -10.15 -9.00 21.02
C GLU A 327 -9.60 -9.91 19.89
N PRO A 328 -8.91 -11.02 20.22
CA PRO A 328 -8.28 -11.87 19.21
C PRO A 328 -9.31 -12.50 18.27
N GLU A 329 -10.52 -12.80 18.77
CA GLU A 329 -11.62 -13.33 17.96
C GLU A 329 -12.07 -12.32 16.89
N THR A 330 -11.97 -11.02 17.16
CA THR A 330 -12.27 -9.98 16.16
C THR A 330 -11.27 -10.00 15.01
N LEU A 331 -10.01 -10.34 15.26
CA LEU A 331 -9.01 -10.53 14.19
C LEU A 331 -9.21 -11.85 13.46
N LEU A 332 -9.42 -12.95 14.20
CA LEU A 332 -9.56 -14.29 13.64
C LEU A 332 -10.84 -14.43 12.79
N GLY A 333 -11.96 -13.90 13.31
CA GLY A 333 -13.27 -13.89 12.67
C GLY A 333 -13.43 -12.82 11.58
N ARG A 334 -12.49 -11.86 11.47
CA ARG A 334 -12.59 -10.80 10.46
C ARG A 334 -12.61 -11.40 9.06
N ARG A 335 -13.51 -10.88 8.22
CA ARG A 335 -13.39 -11.05 6.77
C ARG A 335 -12.20 -10.22 6.31
N VAL A 336 -11.48 -10.72 5.31
CA VAL A 336 -10.38 -9.95 4.73
C VAL A 336 -10.94 -8.67 4.12
N GLU A 337 -10.24 -7.55 4.24
CA GLU A 337 -10.72 -6.24 3.83
C GLU A 337 -11.04 -6.20 2.32
N ALA A 338 -11.87 -5.23 1.91
CA ALA A 338 -12.15 -4.98 0.50
C ALA A 338 -10.97 -4.23 -0.15
N ALA A 339 -10.54 -4.66 -1.34
CA ALA A 339 -9.60 -3.90 -2.14
C ALA A 339 -10.38 -2.78 -2.86
N ILE A 340 -10.07 -1.53 -2.51
CA ILE A 340 -10.69 -0.33 -3.09
C ILE A 340 -9.71 0.28 -4.09
N LEU A 341 -10.22 0.69 -5.25
CA LEU A 341 -9.53 1.56 -6.20
C LEU A 341 -10.56 2.42 -6.92
N ASP A 342 -10.12 3.58 -7.40
CA ASP A 342 -10.89 4.46 -8.27
C ASP A 342 -10.09 4.80 -9.53
N HIS A 343 -10.35 4.05 -10.61
CA HIS A 343 -9.71 4.28 -11.91
C HIS A 343 -10.24 5.53 -12.62
N ALA A 344 -11.39 6.07 -12.19
CA ALA A 344 -12.00 7.27 -12.76
C ALA A 344 -11.50 8.55 -12.09
N ASN A 345 -10.72 8.47 -11.01
CA ASN A 345 -10.11 9.61 -10.34
C ASN A 345 -9.34 10.48 -11.36
N PRO A 346 -9.75 11.74 -11.59
CA PRO A 346 -9.14 12.60 -12.60
C PRO A 346 -7.62 12.76 -12.48
N ARG A 347 -7.07 12.77 -11.25
CA ARG A 347 -5.63 12.93 -11.02
C ARG A 347 -4.81 11.75 -11.55
N VAL A 348 -5.39 10.55 -11.54
CA VAL A 348 -4.79 9.36 -12.13
C VAL A 348 -5.15 9.27 -13.62
N LEU A 349 -6.41 9.49 -13.95
CA LEU A 349 -6.98 9.23 -15.27
C LEU A 349 -6.37 10.13 -16.36
N ASP A 350 -6.12 11.41 -16.09
CA ASP A 350 -5.64 12.36 -17.10
C ASP A 350 -4.31 11.93 -17.75
N GLY A 351 -3.36 11.44 -16.95
CA GLY A 351 -2.09 10.90 -17.47
C GLY A 351 -2.29 9.66 -18.35
N HIS A 352 -3.27 8.82 -17.99
CA HIS A 352 -3.62 7.65 -18.80
C HIS A 352 -4.39 8.00 -20.08
N VAL A 353 -5.23 9.04 -20.06
CA VAL A 353 -5.91 9.57 -21.24
C VAL A 353 -4.89 10.15 -22.23
N ALA A 354 -3.91 10.94 -21.75
CA ALA A 354 -2.81 11.41 -22.59
C ALA A 354 -2.01 10.27 -23.23
N ALA A 355 -1.71 9.24 -22.45
CA ALA A 355 -1.00 8.07 -22.95
C ALA A 355 -1.84 7.24 -23.93
N ALA A 356 -3.16 7.11 -23.71
CA ALA A 356 -4.07 6.44 -24.64
C ALA A 356 -4.17 7.20 -25.98
N ALA A 357 -4.23 8.54 -25.93
CA ALA A 357 -4.26 9.39 -27.12
C ALA A 357 -2.93 9.38 -27.91
N PHE A 358 -1.81 9.12 -27.22
CA PHE A 358 -0.50 8.90 -27.86
C PHE A 358 -0.44 7.53 -28.56
N GLU A 359 -1.05 6.50 -27.98
CA GLU A 359 -1.16 5.16 -28.57
C GLU A 359 -2.09 5.11 -29.79
N GLY A 360 -3.10 5.98 -29.83
CA GLY A 360 -3.98 6.13 -30.97
C GLY A 360 -5.12 7.11 -30.68
N PRO A 361 -5.77 7.69 -31.71
CA PRO A 361 -6.86 8.65 -31.51
C PRO A 361 -7.98 8.11 -30.62
N ILE A 362 -8.39 8.85 -29.60
CA ILE A 362 -9.51 8.47 -28.71
C ILE A 362 -10.83 8.95 -29.34
N ASP A 363 -11.76 8.03 -29.55
CA ASP A 363 -13.10 8.31 -30.07
C ASP A 363 -14.20 7.59 -29.27
N ASP A 364 -15.46 7.76 -29.68
CA ASP A 364 -16.62 7.15 -29.01
C ASP A 364 -16.59 5.61 -28.96
N GLY A 365 -15.85 4.96 -29.86
CA GLY A 365 -15.66 3.50 -29.86
C GLY A 365 -14.87 2.99 -28.65
N ASP A 366 -14.06 3.85 -28.04
CA ASP A 366 -13.23 3.53 -26.88
C ASP A 366 -14.02 3.49 -25.56
N ARG A 367 -15.30 3.88 -25.57
CA ARG A 367 -16.18 3.90 -24.38
C ARG A 367 -16.24 2.54 -23.68
N THR A 368 -16.22 1.44 -24.43
CA THR A 368 -16.30 0.08 -23.88
C THR A 368 -15.00 -0.46 -23.27
N THR A 369 -13.88 0.24 -23.47
CA THR A 369 -12.56 -0.13 -22.93
C THR A 369 -12.08 0.89 -21.91
N LEU A 370 -11.97 2.16 -22.32
CA LEU A 370 -11.48 3.26 -21.49
C LEU A 370 -12.54 3.78 -20.50
N GLY A 371 -13.83 3.66 -20.84
CA GLY A 371 -14.95 4.12 -20.00
C GLY A 371 -15.37 5.57 -20.29
N ASP A 372 -16.56 5.94 -19.82
CA ASP A 372 -17.16 7.27 -20.05
C ASP A 372 -16.30 8.40 -19.50
N ALA A 373 -15.80 8.25 -18.27
CA ALA A 373 -14.93 9.23 -17.62
C ALA A 373 -13.70 9.57 -18.47
N ALA A 374 -13.07 8.59 -19.13
CA ALA A 374 -11.90 8.84 -19.96
C ALA A 374 -12.22 9.73 -21.18
N LEU A 375 -13.38 9.51 -21.80
CA LEU A 375 -13.86 10.31 -22.93
C LEU A 375 -14.27 11.72 -22.49
N GLU A 376 -14.90 11.84 -21.33
CA GLU A 376 -15.25 13.14 -20.73
C GLU A 376 -14.02 13.94 -20.31
N ARG A 377 -12.94 13.27 -19.89
CA ARG A 377 -11.66 13.93 -19.55
C ARG A 377 -10.88 14.38 -20.78
N ALA A 378 -10.95 13.67 -21.91
CA ALA A 378 -10.11 13.93 -23.09
C ALA A 378 -10.08 15.41 -23.56
N PRO A 379 -11.20 16.18 -23.57
CA PRO A 379 -11.18 17.60 -23.91
C PRO A 379 -10.44 18.50 -22.92
N HIS A 380 -10.25 18.03 -21.68
CA HIS A 380 -9.65 18.78 -20.58
C HIS A 380 -8.18 18.43 -20.35
N VAL A 381 -7.66 17.36 -20.96
CA VAL A 381 -6.27 16.95 -20.79
C VAL A 381 -5.35 17.86 -21.62
N PRO A 382 -4.32 18.47 -21.01
CA PRO A 382 -3.33 19.26 -21.74
C PRO A 382 -2.65 18.44 -22.84
N ASP A 383 -2.21 19.11 -23.90
CA ASP A 383 -1.54 18.51 -25.07
C ASP A 383 -2.42 17.63 -25.97
N LEU A 384 -3.72 17.46 -25.71
CA LEU A 384 -4.63 16.79 -26.62
C LEU A 384 -5.25 17.78 -27.61
N ARG A 385 -5.48 17.32 -28.83
CA ARG A 385 -6.14 18.09 -29.87
C ARG A 385 -7.23 17.25 -30.54
N GLU A 386 -8.39 17.86 -30.71
CA GLU A 386 -9.49 17.26 -31.45
C GLU A 386 -9.17 17.20 -32.95
N THR A 387 -9.45 16.04 -33.57
CA THR A 387 -9.35 15.81 -35.01
C THR A 387 -10.58 15.05 -35.51
N PRO A 388 -10.82 14.96 -36.83
CA PRO A 388 -11.91 14.12 -37.37
C PRO A 388 -11.81 12.62 -37.02
N ARG A 389 -10.66 12.17 -36.52
CA ARG A 389 -10.41 10.78 -36.09
C ARG A 389 -10.51 10.62 -34.57
N GLY A 390 -10.90 11.66 -33.83
CA GLY A 390 -10.90 11.68 -32.36
C GLY A 390 -9.78 12.55 -31.78
N TRP A 391 -9.61 12.46 -30.47
CA TRP A 391 -8.60 13.19 -29.70
C TRP A 391 -7.23 12.56 -29.86
N VAL A 392 -6.25 13.34 -30.31
CA VAL A 392 -4.87 12.87 -30.52
C VAL A 392 -3.91 13.61 -29.62
N TYR A 393 -2.82 12.95 -29.24
CA TYR A 393 -1.73 13.61 -28.54
C TYR A 393 -0.95 14.52 -29.49
N ALA A 394 -0.85 15.80 -29.15
CA ALA A 394 -0.12 16.82 -29.90
C ALA A 394 1.16 17.31 -29.20
N GLY A 395 1.48 16.76 -28.02
CA GLY A 395 2.72 17.02 -27.31
C GLY A 395 3.95 16.47 -28.04
N LYS A 396 5.14 17.00 -27.69
CA LYS A 396 6.43 16.60 -28.30
C LYS A 396 7.17 15.52 -27.52
N ASP A 397 6.70 15.24 -26.32
CA ASP A 397 7.28 14.37 -25.31
C ASP A 397 6.50 13.04 -25.20
N TYR A 398 6.87 12.23 -24.22
CA TYR A 398 6.38 10.88 -24.04
C TYR A 398 5.46 10.80 -22.80
N PRO A 399 4.13 10.83 -22.96
CA PRO A 399 3.21 11.05 -21.83
C PRO A 399 3.22 9.92 -20.79
N ALA A 400 3.48 8.68 -21.20
CA ALA A 400 3.61 7.56 -20.27
C ALA A 400 4.80 7.72 -19.31
N ALA A 401 5.87 8.42 -19.68
CA ALA A 401 6.96 8.71 -18.73
C ALA A 401 6.61 9.79 -17.71
N ARG A 402 5.55 10.59 -17.93
CA ARG A 402 5.09 11.61 -16.99
C ARG A 402 4.21 11.06 -15.87
N THR A 403 3.74 9.81 -16.00
CA THR A 403 2.77 9.19 -15.07
C THR A 403 3.42 8.02 -14.32
N PRO A 404 4.16 8.28 -13.23
CA PRO A 404 4.74 7.20 -12.41
C PRO A 404 3.63 6.41 -11.70
N LEU A 405 3.79 5.09 -11.59
CA LEU A 405 2.72 4.23 -11.03
C LEU A 405 2.81 4.03 -9.51
N ARG A 406 4.02 4.11 -8.93
CA ARG A 406 4.28 3.57 -7.57
C ARG A 406 4.65 4.60 -6.50
N SER A 407 4.85 5.86 -6.85
CA SER A 407 4.95 7.05 -5.98
C SER A 407 5.06 8.29 -6.89
N ALA A 408 4.53 9.42 -6.44
CA ALA A 408 3.84 10.41 -7.25
C ALA A 408 4.70 11.45 -8.01
N THR A 409 4.08 11.91 -9.10
CA THR A 409 4.15 13.24 -9.75
C THR A 409 5.50 13.82 -10.21
N ALA A 410 5.44 14.70 -11.21
CA ALA A 410 6.57 15.56 -11.61
C ALA A 410 6.97 16.58 -10.50
N ASP A 411 6.25 16.59 -9.38
CA ASP A 411 6.36 17.52 -8.27
C ASP A 411 6.94 16.84 -7.02
N ALA A 412 8.16 16.32 -7.13
CA ALA A 412 8.84 15.59 -6.06
C ALA A 412 10.28 16.08 -5.86
N PHE A 413 10.85 15.81 -4.68
CA PHE A 413 12.22 16.11 -4.29
C PHE A 413 13.12 14.89 -4.45
N SER A 414 14.31 15.08 -5.01
CA SER A 414 15.36 14.06 -5.06
C SER A 414 16.22 14.10 -3.79
N VAL A 415 16.52 12.96 -3.20
CA VAL A 415 17.44 12.86 -2.05
C VAL A 415 18.79 12.42 -2.57
N VAL A 416 19.82 13.25 -2.40
CA VAL A 416 21.14 13.07 -3.02
C VAL A 416 22.20 12.97 -1.93
N ASP A 417 23.01 11.91 -1.99
CA ASP A 417 24.19 11.75 -1.14
C ASP A 417 25.26 12.78 -1.53
N GLU A 418 25.66 13.61 -0.57
CA GLU A 418 26.69 14.64 -0.75
C GLU A 418 28.05 14.05 -1.17
N THR A 419 28.39 12.86 -0.66
CA THR A 419 29.72 12.27 -0.90
C THR A 419 29.85 11.62 -2.26
N THR A 420 28.79 10.96 -2.74
CA THR A 420 28.84 10.21 -4.01
C THR A 420 28.10 10.91 -5.15
N GLY A 421 27.25 11.90 -4.86
CA GLY A 421 26.33 12.50 -5.83
C GLY A 421 25.22 11.56 -6.28
N THR A 422 25.08 10.39 -5.64
CA THR A 422 24.08 9.39 -6.00
C THR A 422 22.71 9.80 -5.49
N VAL A 423 21.68 9.71 -6.33
CA VAL A 423 20.29 9.84 -5.87
C VAL A 423 19.92 8.60 -5.07
N LEU A 424 19.70 8.79 -3.78
CA LEU A 424 19.26 7.74 -2.86
C LEU A 424 17.77 7.44 -3.04
N GLY A 425 16.94 8.48 -3.13
CA GLY A 425 15.48 8.31 -3.23
C GLY A 425 14.75 9.54 -3.75
N ILE A 426 13.44 9.45 -3.81
CA ILE A 426 12.52 10.54 -4.16
C ILE A 426 11.48 10.66 -3.05
N VAL A 427 11.12 11.89 -2.68
CA VAL A 427 10.10 12.20 -1.68
C VAL A 427 9.09 13.17 -2.32
N GLU A 428 7.80 12.86 -2.24
CA GLU A 428 6.70 13.69 -2.75
C GLU A 428 6.71 15.08 -2.09
N HIS A 429 6.35 16.13 -2.85
CA HIS A 429 6.43 17.52 -2.37
C HIS A 429 5.67 17.75 -1.06
N GLU A 430 4.48 17.18 -0.94
CA GLU A 430 3.58 17.29 0.21
C GLU A 430 4.19 16.71 1.48
N ARG A 431 5.11 15.75 1.35
CA ARG A 431 5.78 15.10 2.49
C ARG A 431 7.21 15.59 2.69
N ALA A 432 7.76 16.32 1.74
CA ALA A 432 9.16 16.72 1.72
C ALA A 432 9.55 17.46 3.00
N TYR A 433 8.78 18.48 3.39
CA TYR A 433 9.10 19.31 4.56
C TYR A 433 8.98 18.54 5.88
N SER A 434 8.20 17.46 5.90
CA SER A 434 8.07 16.61 7.08
C SER A 434 9.13 15.51 7.20
N THR A 435 9.81 15.19 6.09
CA THR A 435 10.65 13.99 5.98
C THR A 435 12.11 14.32 5.68
N ILE A 436 12.36 15.36 4.89
CA ILE A 436 13.66 15.76 4.36
C ILE A 436 13.91 17.26 4.54
N HIS A 437 13.37 17.87 5.60
CA HIS A 437 13.75 19.22 6.00
C HIS A 437 15.22 19.28 6.43
N GLU A 438 15.80 20.48 6.44
CA GLU A 438 17.15 20.68 6.95
C GLU A 438 17.28 20.19 8.41
N GLY A 439 18.30 19.37 8.67
CA GLY A 439 18.53 18.72 9.96
C GLY A 439 17.69 17.47 10.22
N ALA A 440 16.83 17.03 9.29
CA ALA A 440 16.09 15.77 9.40
C ALA A 440 17.02 14.56 9.40
N VAL A 441 16.68 13.54 10.19
CA VAL A 441 17.28 12.20 10.05
C VAL A 441 16.41 11.40 9.07
N TYR A 442 16.80 11.42 7.81
CA TYR A 442 16.17 10.67 6.75
C TYR A 442 16.57 9.19 6.83
N LEU A 443 15.57 8.32 6.94
CA LEU A 443 15.77 6.87 6.93
C LEU A 443 15.59 6.35 5.51
N HIS A 444 16.70 5.96 4.88
CA HIS A 444 16.69 5.32 3.58
C HIS A 444 17.13 3.87 3.71
N LEU A 445 16.24 2.93 3.43
CA LEU A 445 16.53 1.49 3.47
C LEU A 445 17.05 0.98 4.83
N GLY A 446 16.73 1.66 5.93
CA GLY A 446 17.19 1.34 7.27
C GLY A 446 18.53 1.99 7.65
N GLU A 447 19.20 2.62 6.70
CA GLU A 447 20.34 3.50 6.94
C GLU A 447 19.85 4.90 7.27
N GLN A 448 20.59 5.58 8.15
CA GLN A 448 20.26 6.93 8.58
C GLN A 448 21.13 7.92 7.83
N TRP A 449 20.51 8.97 7.33
CA TRP A 449 21.14 10.05 6.60
C TRP A 449 20.70 11.36 7.24
N LEU A 450 21.65 12.24 7.53
CA LEU A 450 21.34 13.58 8.02
C LEU A 450 21.16 14.49 6.81
N VAL A 451 20.04 15.19 6.75
CA VAL A 451 19.80 16.21 5.73
C VAL A 451 20.56 17.47 6.10
N HIS A 452 21.52 17.85 5.26
CA HIS A 452 22.32 19.05 5.41
C HIS A 452 21.69 20.26 4.74
N GLU A 453 21.01 20.06 3.63
CA GLU A 453 20.39 21.15 2.85
C GLU A 453 19.12 20.64 2.19
N LEU A 454 18.07 21.46 2.18
CA LEU A 454 16.88 21.25 1.36
C LEU A 454 16.74 22.41 0.36
N ASP A 455 17.11 22.16 -0.89
CA ASP A 455 17.01 23.10 -2.00
C ASP A 455 15.59 23.03 -2.61
N LEU A 456 14.75 23.99 -2.23
CA LEU A 456 13.37 24.12 -2.72
C LEU A 456 13.29 24.44 -4.21
N THR A 457 14.27 25.17 -4.74
CA THR A 457 14.28 25.61 -6.15
C THR A 457 14.73 24.47 -7.06
N GLY A 458 15.83 23.81 -6.69
CA GLY A 458 16.37 22.64 -7.39
C GLY A 458 15.66 21.34 -7.06
N ARG A 459 14.71 21.34 -6.10
CA ARG A 459 13.93 20.19 -5.64
C ARG A 459 14.82 19.01 -5.25
N ARG A 460 15.78 19.29 -4.38
CA ARG A 460 16.73 18.27 -3.90
C ARG A 460 17.06 18.46 -2.44
N ALA A 461 17.16 17.36 -1.71
CA ALA A 461 17.72 17.31 -0.38
C ALA A 461 19.14 16.72 -0.46
N ILE A 462 20.13 17.44 0.06
CA ILE A 462 21.51 16.97 0.16
C ILE A 462 21.68 16.31 1.53
N VAL A 463 22.15 15.06 1.53
CA VAL A 463 22.26 14.25 2.73
C VAL A 463 23.63 13.62 2.89
N ALA A 464 24.05 13.37 4.13
CA ALA A 464 25.26 12.63 4.45
C ALA A 464 24.98 11.45 5.39
N PRO A 465 25.79 10.38 5.37
CA PRO A 465 25.63 9.25 6.28
C PRO A 465 25.62 9.69 7.75
N PHE A 466 24.66 9.20 8.52
CA PHE A 466 24.47 9.56 9.92
C PHE A 466 24.51 8.32 10.82
N ALA A 467 25.39 8.34 11.82
CA ALA A 467 25.56 7.25 12.79
C ALA A 467 25.19 7.65 14.23
N GLY A 468 24.47 8.77 14.40
CA GLY A 468 24.06 9.23 15.72
C GLY A 468 22.93 8.39 16.34
N ASP A 469 22.68 8.67 17.61
CA ASP A 469 21.73 7.96 18.47
C ASP A 469 20.44 8.74 18.72
N TRP A 470 20.07 9.64 17.79
CA TRP A 470 18.84 10.42 17.83
C TRP A 470 18.12 10.43 16.49
N TYR A 471 16.82 10.72 16.52
CA TYR A 471 15.95 10.88 15.34
C TYR A 471 15.21 12.21 15.40
N THR A 472 14.60 12.62 14.28
CA THR A 472 13.81 13.85 14.20
C THR A 472 12.31 13.58 14.24
N GLN A 473 11.58 14.46 14.93
CA GLN A 473 10.13 14.50 14.92
C GLN A 473 9.67 15.93 14.64
N VAL A 474 8.93 16.14 13.55
CA VAL A 474 8.47 17.48 13.15
C VAL A 474 7.30 17.97 14.00
N LYS A 475 7.27 19.28 14.23
CA LYS A 475 6.10 20.02 14.71
C LYS A 475 5.46 20.72 13.51
N LYS A 476 4.15 20.54 13.34
CA LYS A 476 3.41 21.08 12.21
C LYS A 476 2.14 21.78 12.68
N GLU A 477 1.78 22.83 11.96
CA GLU A 477 0.46 23.44 12.03
C GLU A 477 -0.35 22.99 10.82
N THR A 478 -1.60 22.58 11.04
CA THR A 478 -2.48 22.08 9.99
C THR A 478 -3.77 22.89 10.01
N SER A 479 -4.22 23.33 8.84
CA SER A 479 -5.55 23.88 8.62
C SER A 479 -6.28 23.12 7.53
N THR A 480 -7.60 23.15 7.57
CA THR A 480 -8.47 22.48 6.61
C THR A 480 -9.56 23.44 6.19
N ASP A 481 -9.70 23.66 4.89
CA ASP A 481 -10.76 24.46 4.29
C ASP A 481 -11.76 23.53 3.59
N VAL A 482 -13.05 23.76 3.79
CA VAL A 482 -14.11 22.96 3.14
C VAL A 482 -14.38 23.53 1.76
N GLU A 483 -14.10 22.74 0.72
CA GLU A 483 -14.33 23.13 -0.67
C GLU A 483 -15.77 22.80 -1.08
N GLU A 484 -16.20 21.56 -0.84
CA GLU A 484 -17.50 21.07 -1.31
C GLU A 484 -18.02 19.92 -0.43
N PRO A 485 -19.15 20.10 0.27
CA PRO A 485 -19.90 18.99 0.87
C PRO A 485 -20.55 18.14 -0.23
N LEU A 486 -20.26 16.84 -0.26
CA LEU A 486 -20.80 15.91 -1.27
C LEU A 486 -21.99 15.10 -0.73
N ARG A 487 -21.89 14.60 0.50
CA ARG A 487 -22.94 13.83 1.19
C ARG A 487 -23.08 14.35 2.61
N VAL A 488 -24.29 14.71 3.02
CA VAL A 488 -24.60 15.17 4.38
C VAL A 488 -25.72 14.31 4.94
N GLU A 489 -25.45 13.64 6.06
CA GLU A 489 -26.38 12.72 6.71
C GLU A 489 -26.44 12.97 8.22
N ARG A 490 -27.55 12.60 8.86
CA ARG A 490 -27.64 12.57 10.33
C ARG A 490 -27.42 11.14 10.82
N ARG A 491 -26.30 10.92 11.51
CA ARG A 491 -25.89 9.62 12.05
C ARG A 491 -25.42 9.82 13.49
N LEU A 492 -25.68 8.85 14.38
CA LEU A 492 -25.28 8.93 15.80
C LEU A 492 -25.70 10.24 16.52
N GLY A 493 -26.85 10.80 16.15
CA GLY A 493 -27.37 12.05 16.71
C GLY A 493 -26.62 13.33 16.31
N LEU A 494 -25.69 13.28 15.36
CA LEU A 494 -24.93 14.43 14.86
C LEU A 494 -25.03 14.57 13.33
N GLU A 495 -24.57 15.71 12.81
CA GLU A 495 -24.39 15.92 11.38
C GLU A 495 -23.03 15.35 10.96
N LEU A 496 -23.09 14.39 10.03
CA LEU A 496 -21.94 13.73 9.43
C LEU A 496 -21.86 14.15 7.97
N THR A 497 -20.69 14.61 7.54
CA THR A 497 -20.48 15.04 6.16
C THR A 497 -19.29 14.32 5.54
N PHE A 498 -19.45 13.91 4.29
CA PHE A 498 -18.35 13.52 3.40
C PHE A 498 -18.25 14.54 2.27
N GLY A 499 -17.04 14.98 1.95
CA GLY A 499 -16.82 15.98 0.94
C GLY A 499 -15.36 16.26 0.64
N ARG A 500 -15.11 17.26 -0.20
CA ARG A 500 -13.78 17.71 -0.59
C ARG A 500 -13.29 18.82 0.32
N VAL A 501 -12.02 18.72 0.69
CA VAL A 501 -11.34 19.71 1.52
C VAL A 501 -9.97 20.04 0.92
N SER A 502 -9.49 21.25 1.20
CA SER A 502 -8.10 21.63 0.98
C SER A 502 -7.36 21.61 2.31
N VAL A 503 -6.27 20.84 2.40
CA VAL A 503 -5.47 20.69 3.62
C VAL A 503 -4.18 21.45 3.44
N THR A 504 -3.90 22.37 4.35
CA THR A 504 -2.64 23.12 4.39
C THR A 504 -1.82 22.68 5.60
N GLU A 505 -0.59 22.20 5.36
CA GLU A 505 0.38 21.86 6.41
C GLU A 505 1.56 22.84 6.38
N HIS A 506 1.97 23.30 7.55
CA HIS A 506 3.13 24.17 7.73
C HIS A 506 4.09 23.56 8.76
N VAL A 507 5.29 23.19 8.32
CA VAL A 507 6.32 22.61 9.19
C VAL A 507 7.11 23.73 9.85
N VAL A 508 6.77 24.04 11.11
CA VAL A 508 7.32 25.19 11.85
C VAL A 508 8.57 24.85 12.66
N ALA A 509 8.76 23.58 13.05
CA ALA A 509 9.90 23.16 13.84
C ALA A 509 10.13 21.65 13.77
N TYR A 510 11.23 21.17 14.35
CA TYR A 510 11.43 19.76 14.67
C TYR A 510 12.13 19.58 16.02
N GLN A 511 11.88 18.43 16.65
CA GLN A 511 12.58 17.96 17.83
C GLN A 511 13.61 16.89 17.46
N ARG A 512 14.79 16.96 18.06
CA ARG A 512 15.75 15.85 18.10
C ARG A 512 15.46 15.02 19.34
N LYS A 513 15.16 13.74 19.15
CA LYS A 513 14.79 12.82 20.24
C LYS A 513 15.80 11.69 20.34
N GLY A 514 16.24 11.37 21.55
CA GLY A 514 17.12 10.23 21.80
C GLY A 514 16.46 8.92 21.40
N ILE A 515 17.19 8.01 20.74
CA ILE A 515 16.65 6.72 20.30
C ILE A 515 16.35 5.80 21.51
N ARG A 516 17.10 5.95 22.61
CA ARG A 516 17.02 5.04 23.77
C ARG A 516 15.98 5.47 24.80
N ASP A 517 15.95 6.74 25.14
CA ASP A 517 15.12 7.33 26.20
C ASP A 517 13.97 8.18 25.65
N GLN A 518 13.93 8.41 24.34
CA GLN A 518 13.00 9.32 23.67
C GLN A 518 13.02 10.76 24.22
N ALA A 519 14.06 11.13 24.97
CA ALA A 519 14.17 12.45 25.55
C ALA A 519 14.39 13.49 24.46
N THR A 520 13.73 14.64 24.58
CA THR A 520 13.94 15.77 23.67
C THR A 520 15.29 16.40 23.96
N ILE A 521 16.23 16.22 23.03
CA ILE A 521 17.60 16.76 23.09
C ILE A 521 17.58 18.25 22.74
N ALA A 522 16.86 18.60 21.67
CA ALA A 522 16.76 19.98 21.19
C ALA A 522 15.47 20.17 20.38
N THR A 523 14.96 21.41 20.36
CA THR A 523 13.92 21.85 19.41
C THR A 523 14.52 22.91 18.50
N VAL A 524 14.37 22.74 17.20
CA VAL A 524 14.94 23.62 16.17
C VAL A 524 13.79 24.15 15.32
N GLN A 525 13.71 25.48 15.17
CA GLN A 525 12.71 26.13 14.33
C GLN A 525 13.07 25.97 12.86
N LEU A 526 12.06 25.87 12.00
CA LEU A 526 12.18 25.79 10.55
C LEU A 526 11.41 26.94 9.92
N ASP A 527 11.96 27.47 8.83
CA ASP A 527 11.31 28.48 7.99
C ASP A 527 11.05 27.84 6.62
N LEU A 528 9.98 27.05 6.54
CA LEU A 528 9.58 26.31 5.34
C LEU A 528 8.21 26.81 4.88
N PRO A 529 7.96 26.93 3.57
CA PRO A 529 6.66 27.36 3.09
C PRO A 529 5.58 26.31 3.44
N PRO A 530 4.31 26.72 3.55
CA PRO A 530 3.21 25.77 3.69
C PRO A 530 3.02 24.96 2.41
N THR A 531 2.52 23.74 2.57
CA THR A 531 2.10 22.85 1.47
C THR A 531 0.60 22.65 1.54
N THR A 532 -0.08 22.87 0.43
CA THR A 532 -1.54 22.70 0.32
C THR A 532 -1.87 21.62 -0.71
N PHE A 533 -2.80 20.73 -0.37
CA PHE A 533 -3.31 19.73 -1.29
C PHE A 533 -4.82 19.49 -1.07
N ASP A 534 -5.57 19.33 -2.16
CA ASP A 534 -6.97 18.94 -2.05
C ASP A 534 -7.10 17.42 -1.91
N THR A 535 -8.05 16.99 -1.09
CA THR A 535 -8.35 15.60 -0.79
C THR A 535 -9.83 15.43 -0.41
N GLU A 536 -10.21 14.20 -0.08
CA GLU A 536 -11.53 13.86 0.45
C GLU A 536 -11.46 13.68 1.96
N ALA A 537 -12.53 14.07 2.64
CA ALA A 537 -12.63 13.99 4.09
C ALA A 537 -14.03 13.63 4.55
N ILE A 538 -14.06 13.03 5.74
CA ILE A 538 -15.22 12.95 6.61
C ILE A 538 -15.05 13.94 7.75
N TRP A 539 -16.11 14.67 8.07
CA TRP A 539 -16.14 15.49 9.28
C TRP A 539 -17.47 15.40 9.99
N TYR A 540 -17.42 15.56 11.30
CA TYR A 540 -18.60 15.59 12.16
C TYR A 540 -18.54 16.73 13.16
N VAL A 541 -19.72 17.23 13.49
CA VAL A 541 -19.91 18.33 14.45
C VAL A 541 -20.61 17.77 15.68
N PRO A 542 -19.90 17.56 16.81
CA PRO A 542 -20.52 17.14 18.06
C PRO A 542 -21.60 18.13 18.52
N THR A 543 -22.74 17.60 18.93
CA THR A 543 -23.84 18.40 19.50
C THR A 543 -23.50 18.89 20.91
N GLU A 544 -24.18 19.95 21.37
CA GLU A 544 -24.05 20.46 22.76
C GLU A 544 -24.24 19.35 23.80
N LYS A 545 -25.22 18.46 23.60
CA LYS A 545 -25.48 17.32 24.48
C LYS A 545 -24.30 16.32 24.50
N GLN A 546 -23.65 16.11 23.36
CA GLN A 546 -22.48 15.23 23.29
C GLN A 546 -21.26 15.86 23.99
N LEU A 547 -21.16 17.18 23.99
CA LEU A 547 -20.09 17.94 24.61
C LEU A 547 -20.32 18.30 26.09
N GLU A 548 -21.48 17.96 26.67
CA GLU A 548 -21.85 18.33 28.05
C GLU A 548 -20.76 17.97 29.08
N GLY A 549 -20.18 18.96 29.76
CA GLY A 549 -19.09 18.79 30.73
C GLY A 549 -17.68 18.69 30.13
N LEU A 550 -17.54 18.82 28.80
CA LEU A 550 -16.25 18.87 28.08
C LEU A 550 -15.96 20.25 27.48
N GLU A 551 -16.83 21.24 27.64
CA GLU A 551 -16.86 22.49 26.87
C GLU A 551 -15.70 23.44 27.20
N GLN A 552 -15.08 23.27 28.37
CA GLN A 552 -14.01 24.16 28.84
C GLN A 552 -12.67 23.81 28.19
N MET A 553 -11.87 24.83 27.87
CA MET A 553 -10.49 24.63 27.44
C MET A 553 -9.57 24.34 28.64
N PRO A 554 -8.57 23.45 28.51
CA PRO A 554 -8.18 22.72 27.29
C PRO A 554 -8.96 21.40 27.08
N THR A 555 -9.88 21.02 27.96
CA THR A 555 -10.62 19.74 27.93
C THR A 555 -11.33 19.50 26.61
N LEU A 556 -12.01 20.50 26.06
CA LEU A 556 -12.73 20.40 24.79
C LEU A 556 -11.78 19.95 23.67
N LEU A 557 -10.74 20.72 23.41
CA LEU A 557 -9.77 20.43 22.37
C LEU A 557 -9.03 19.10 22.64
N SER A 558 -8.64 18.85 23.90
CA SER A 558 -7.93 17.62 24.28
C SER A 558 -8.78 16.36 24.06
N SER A 559 -10.10 16.47 24.26
CA SER A 559 -11.07 15.38 24.03
C SER A 559 -11.27 15.12 22.54
N LEU A 560 -11.46 16.19 21.75
CA LEU A 560 -11.63 16.09 20.29
C LEU A 560 -10.37 15.52 19.63
N HIS A 561 -9.20 15.97 20.05
CA HIS A 561 -7.90 15.53 19.55
C HIS A 561 -7.61 14.07 19.90
N ALA A 562 -7.89 13.65 21.14
CA ALA A 562 -7.78 12.24 21.51
C ALA A 562 -8.80 11.36 20.76
N ALA A 563 -10.01 11.85 20.52
CA ALA A 563 -11.01 11.13 19.71
C ALA A 563 -10.55 10.97 18.26
N GLU A 564 -10.10 12.05 17.63
CA GLU A 564 -9.54 12.08 16.27
C GLU A 564 -8.42 11.04 16.10
N HIS A 565 -7.39 11.09 16.96
CA HIS A 565 -6.28 10.15 16.91
C HIS A 565 -6.73 8.69 17.01
N THR A 566 -7.64 8.42 17.95
CA THR A 566 -8.13 7.06 18.20
C THR A 566 -8.96 6.56 17.01
N MET A 567 -9.80 7.42 16.44
CA MET A 567 -10.58 7.12 15.25
C MET A 567 -9.66 6.82 14.07
N ILE A 568 -8.65 7.65 13.81
CA ILE A 568 -7.64 7.40 12.76
C ILE A 568 -6.91 6.06 12.99
N ALA A 569 -6.55 5.75 14.24
CA ALA A 569 -5.85 4.51 14.57
C ALA A 569 -6.70 3.25 14.31
N ILE A 570 -8.03 3.36 14.40
CA ILE A 570 -8.97 2.26 14.21
C ILE A 570 -9.57 2.23 12.80
N LEU A 571 -9.54 3.30 12.00
CA LEU A 571 -10.08 3.30 10.64
C LEU A 571 -9.53 2.16 9.73
N PRO A 572 -8.27 1.70 9.85
CA PRO A 572 -7.79 0.51 9.14
C PRO A 572 -8.60 -0.77 9.36
N LEU A 573 -9.40 -0.83 10.43
CA LEU A 573 -10.37 -1.90 10.65
C LEU A 573 -11.49 -1.94 9.60
N TRP A 574 -11.83 -0.80 9.02
CA TRP A 574 -13.01 -0.59 8.17
C TRP A 574 -12.64 -0.34 6.70
N ALA A 575 -11.45 0.21 6.46
CA ALA A 575 -10.88 0.45 5.14
C ALA A 575 -9.49 -0.22 5.01
N MET A 576 -9.20 -0.85 3.87
CA MET A 576 -7.90 -1.49 3.60
C MET A 576 -6.80 -0.44 3.37
N CYS A 577 -6.35 0.19 4.44
CA CYS A 577 -5.36 1.26 4.45
C CYS A 577 -4.38 1.06 5.61
N ASP A 578 -3.22 1.71 5.55
CA ASP A 578 -2.44 1.92 6.74
C ASP A 578 -2.91 3.23 7.42
N ARG A 579 -2.77 3.36 8.74
CA ARG A 579 -2.91 4.65 9.41
C ARG A 579 -1.99 5.73 8.80
N TRP A 580 -0.91 5.31 8.14
CA TRP A 580 0.00 6.18 7.39
C TRP A 580 -0.65 6.83 6.15
N ASP A 581 -1.80 6.33 5.70
CA ASP A 581 -2.58 6.88 4.59
C ASP A 581 -3.69 7.85 5.03
N ILE A 582 -3.82 8.12 6.33
CA ILE A 582 -4.90 8.94 6.91
C ILE A 582 -4.31 10.15 7.66
N GLY A 583 -4.93 11.31 7.50
CA GLY A 583 -4.68 12.51 8.29
C GLY A 583 -5.93 12.95 9.05
N GLY A 584 -5.79 13.98 9.89
CA GLY A 584 -6.91 14.56 10.59
C GLY A 584 -6.63 15.94 11.15
N LEU A 585 -7.71 16.58 11.55
CA LEU A 585 -7.71 17.86 12.25
C LEU A 585 -8.83 17.84 13.27
N SER A 586 -8.53 18.24 14.50
CA SER A 586 -9.52 18.56 15.53
C SER A 586 -9.38 20.01 15.93
N THR A 587 -10.50 20.71 16.00
CA THR A 587 -10.53 22.12 16.41
C THR A 587 -11.73 22.40 17.29
N ASN A 588 -11.54 23.30 18.26
CA ASN A 588 -12.63 23.80 19.10
C ASN A 588 -13.57 24.75 18.34
N TYR A 589 -13.17 25.25 17.17
CA TYR A 589 -14.00 26.05 16.29
C TYR A 589 -13.46 25.99 14.86
N HIS A 590 -14.32 25.66 13.90
CA HIS A 590 -13.98 25.71 12.46
C HIS A 590 -14.88 26.70 11.74
N ASP A 591 -14.30 27.60 10.95
CA ASP A 591 -14.99 28.75 10.35
C ASP A 591 -16.17 28.37 9.44
N PHE A 592 -16.07 27.26 8.72
CA PHE A 592 -17.15 26.78 7.83
C PHE A 592 -18.33 26.20 8.64
N THR A 593 -18.02 25.37 9.63
CA THR A 593 -19.05 24.70 10.45
C THR A 593 -19.61 25.57 11.58
N GLY A 594 -18.89 26.62 11.99
CA GLY A 594 -19.23 27.50 13.11
C GLY A 594 -19.20 26.81 14.48
N ALA A 595 -18.57 25.64 14.60
CA ALA A 595 -18.64 24.77 15.78
C ALA A 595 -17.34 23.97 15.99
N PRO A 596 -17.18 23.30 17.15
CA PRO A 596 -16.12 22.32 17.34
C PRO A 596 -16.29 21.17 16.34
N THR A 597 -15.21 20.81 15.64
CA THR A 597 -15.28 19.89 14.50
C THR A 597 -14.06 18.98 14.48
N VAL A 598 -14.30 17.71 14.12
CA VAL A 598 -13.26 16.72 13.87
C VAL A 598 -13.32 16.32 12.40
N PHE A 599 -12.18 16.45 11.72
CA PHE A 599 -11.94 16.00 10.35
C PHE A 599 -11.04 14.76 10.37
N VAL A 600 -11.38 13.79 9.52
CA VAL A 600 -10.48 12.72 9.12
C VAL A 600 -10.44 12.74 7.59
N TYR A 601 -9.25 12.83 7.01
CA TYR A 601 -9.06 13.01 5.58
C TYR A 601 -8.08 11.99 4.99
N ASP A 602 -8.23 11.70 3.70
CA ASP A 602 -7.30 10.86 2.97
C ASP A 602 -5.96 11.60 2.87
N GLY A 603 -4.87 10.97 3.35
CA GLY A 603 -3.52 11.53 3.35
C GLY A 603 -2.86 11.58 1.97
N HIS A 604 -3.64 11.39 0.91
CA HIS A 604 -3.21 11.37 -0.48
C HIS A 604 -3.94 12.46 -1.25
N PRO A 605 -3.22 13.29 -2.04
CA PRO A 605 -3.85 14.30 -2.87
C PRO A 605 -4.92 13.67 -3.79
N GLY A 606 -6.16 14.15 -3.64
CA GLY A 606 -7.29 13.85 -4.52
C GLY A 606 -8.21 12.76 -4.02
N GLY A 607 -7.96 12.22 -2.83
CA GLY A 607 -8.75 11.13 -2.26
C GLY A 607 -8.46 9.79 -2.92
N VAL A 608 -8.55 8.73 -2.12
CA VAL A 608 -8.38 7.33 -2.53
C VAL A 608 -9.55 6.46 -2.08
N GLY A 609 -10.60 7.08 -1.51
CA GLY A 609 -11.81 6.44 -1.02
C GLY A 609 -11.69 5.84 0.38
N ILE A 610 -10.67 6.20 1.17
CA ILE A 610 -10.54 5.69 2.56
C ILE A 610 -11.61 6.30 3.45
N THR A 611 -11.76 7.62 3.41
CA THR A 611 -12.74 8.37 4.21
C THR A 611 -14.17 8.18 3.73
N GLU A 612 -14.39 7.94 2.44
CA GLU A 612 -15.72 7.53 1.93
C GLU A 612 -16.15 6.21 2.58
N ARG A 613 -15.24 5.23 2.64
CA ARG A 613 -15.51 3.98 3.35
C ARG A 613 -15.74 4.19 4.85
N GLY A 614 -14.98 5.09 5.48
CA GLY A 614 -15.20 5.50 6.86
C GLY A 614 -16.55 6.17 7.09
N PHE A 615 -17.06 6.93 6.11
CA PHE A 615 -18.39 7.53 6.14
C PHE A 615 -19.49 6.49 6.07
N ASP A 616 -19.37 5.51 5.17
CA ASP A 616 -20.36 4.44 5.01
C ASP A 616 -20.47 3.56 6.26
N GLU A 617 -19.34 3.28 6.92
CA GLU A 617 -19.23 2.39 8.09
C GLU A 617 -19.11 3.15 9.43
N PHE A 618 -19.54 4.41 9.48
CA PHE A 618 -19.26 5.34 10.58
C PHE A 618 -19.71 4.82 11.96
N GLU A 619 -20.88 4.20 12.07
CA GLU A 619 -21.40 3.69 13.34
C GLU A 619 -20.54 2.57 13.91
N GLY A 620 -20.13 1.63 13.06
CA GLY A 620 -19.24 0.55 13.44
C GLY A 620 -17.85 1.07 13.83
N TRP A 621 -17.35 2.05 13.08
CA TRP A 621 -16.06 2.69 13.35
C TRP A 621 -16.04 3.41 14.71
N VAL A 622 -17.07 4.18 15.05
CA VAL A 622 -17.18 4.84 16.36
C VAL A 622 -17.29 3.81 17.49
N SER A 623 -18.07 2.73 17.29
CA SER A 623 -18.23 1.65 18.27
C SER A 623 -16.89 0.96 18.59
N ASP A 624 -16.12 0.56 17.58
CA ASP A 624 -14.79 -0.04 17.76
C ASP A 624 -13.80 0.93 18.43
N THR A 625 -13.92 2.22 18.13
CA THR A 625 -13.12 3.27 18.76
C THR A 625 -13.40 3.36 20.27
N VAL A 626 -14.68 3.27 20.67
CA VAL A 626 -15.07 3.22 22.10
C VAL A 626 -14.47 1.99 22.78
N HIS A 627 -14.62 0.81 22.17
CA HIS A 627 -14.07 -0.43 22.73
C HIS A 627 -12.55 -0.38 22.91
N LEU A 628 -11.81 0.22 21.96
CA LEU A 628 -10.36 0.44 22.08
C LEU A 628 -10.01 1.27 23.33
N LEU A 629 -10.72 2.38 23.55
CA LEU A 629 -10.46 3.29 24.67
C LEU A 629 -10.78 2.64 26.02
N GLU A 630 -11.89 1.92 26.11
CA GLU A 630 -12.33 1.21 27.33
C GLU A 630 -11.36 0.09 27.71
N GLY A 631 -10.88 -0.67 26.74
CA GLY A 631 -9.98 -1.80 26.98
C GLY A 631 -8.53 -1.40 27.28
N CYS A 632 -8.14 -0.15 27.04
CA CYS A 632 -6.78 0.29 27.31
C CYS A 632 -6.55 0.54 28.81
N PRO A 633 -5.52 -0.04 29.45
CA PRO A 633 -5.33 0.06 30.90
C PRO A 633 -4.77 1.41 31.37
N CYS A 634 -4.22 2.23 30.48
CA CYS A 634 -3.59 3.50 30.87
C CYS A 634 -4.62 4.50 31.41
N GLU A 635 -4.18 5.39 32.30
CA GLU A 635 -5.09 6.37 32.91
C GLU A 635 -5.30 7.62 32.06
N HIS A 636 -4.22 8.17 31.51
CA HIS A 636 -4.20 9.49 30.88
C HIS A 636 -4.19 9.44 29.34
N GLY A 637 -3.87 8.28 28.77
CA GLY A 637 -3.63 8.11 27.34
C GLY A 637 -2.19 7.67 27.05
N CYS A 638 -2.01 6.74 26.10
CA CYS A 638 -0.71 6.15 25.76
C CYS A 638 -0.63 5.85 24.24
N PRO A 639 0.54 5.40 23.72
CA PRO A 639 0.71 4.94 22.33
C PRO A 639 -0.31 3.89 21.87
N SER A 640 -0.85 3.11 22.81
CA SER A 640 -1.83 2.06 22.54
C SER A 640 -3.29 2.53 22.50
N CYS A 641 -3.55 3.83 22.57
CA CYS A 641 -4.91 4.36 22.42
C CYS A 641 -4.98 5.72 21.72
N VAL A 642 -4.55 6.80 22.39
CA VAL A 642 -4.86 8.19 21.96
C VAL A 642 -3.67 8.93 21.37
N GLN A 643 -2.45 8.37 21.44
CA GLN A 643 -1.28 9.02 20.84
C GLN A 643 -1.10 8.56 19.39
N SER A 644 -0.74 9.51 18.54
CA SER A 644 -0.43 9.29 17.13
C SER A 644 1.03 9.65 16.85
N PRO A 645 1.81 8.80 16.16
CA PRO A 645 3.17 9.15 15.75
C PRO A 645 3.22 10.24 14.68
N LYS A 646 2.07 10.59 14.07
CA LYS A 646 1.93 11.65 13.07
C LYS A 646 1.50 13.00 13.64
N CYS A 647 1.16 13.05 14.93
CA CYS A 647 0.60 14.25 15.53
C CYS A 647 1.56 15.45 15.33
N GLY A 648 1.12 16.43 14.55
CA GLY A 648 1.86 17.68 14.34
C GLY A 648 2.05 18.49 15.62
N ASN A 649 1.16 18.28 16.60
CA ASN A 649 1.22 18.85 17.96
C ASN A 649 2.04 17.99 18.95
N LEU A 650 2.81 17.01 18.46
CA LEU A 650 3.69 16.18 19.28
C LEU A 650 2.99 15.39 20.41
N ASN A 651 1.70 15.10 20.23
CA ASN A 651 0.81 14.48 21.22
C ASN A 651 0.61 15.31 22.50
N GLU A 652 0.83 16.62 22.44
CA GLU A 652 0.43 17.53 23.51
C GLU A 652 -1.11 17.68 23.52
N TYR A 653 -1.69 17.87 24.72
CA TYR A 653 -3.13 18.05 24.93
C TYR A 653 -3.99 16.89 24.41
N LEU A 654 -3.96 15.78 25.15
CA LEU A 654 -4.81 14.60 24.90
C LEU A 654 -5.57 14.23 26.18
N ASP A 655 -6.88 14.03 26.06
CA ASP A 655 -7.72 13.57 27.16
C ASP A 655 -8.47 12.29 26.77
N LYS A 656 -7.97 11.15 27.26
CA LYS A 656 -8.61 9.83 27.06
C LYS A 656 -10.03 9.78 27.63
N LYS A 657 -10.25 10.32 28.84
CA LYS A 657 -11.55 10.23 29.53
C LYS A 657 -12.57 11.10 28.82
N GLY A 658 -12.15 12.28 28.38
CA GLY A 658 -12.95 13.18 27.57
C GLY A 658 -13.33 12.59 26.21
N ALA A 659 -12.36 12.04 25.46
CA ALA A 659 -12.63 11.36 24.18
C ALA A 659 -13.61 10.18 24.34
N LEU A 660 -13.41 9.33 25.36
CA LEU A 660 -14.29 8.20 25.63
C LEU A 660 -15.72 8.67 25.96
N THR A 661 -15.85 9.75 26.72
CA THR A 661 -17.16 10.34 27.08
C THR A 661 -17.89 10.82 25.83
N LEU A 662 -17.20 11.56 24.95
CA LEU A 662 -17.73 12.04 23.67
C LEU A 662 -18.21 10.87 22.78
N LEU A 663 -17.32 9.90 22.51
CA LEU A 663 -17.60 8.79 21.60
C LEU A 663 -18.70 7.84 22.10
N ARG A 664 -18.80 7.63 23.43
CA ARG A 664 -19.94 6.90 24.03
C ARG A 664 -21.26 7.60 23.81
N ARG A 665 -21.28 8.94 23.96
CA ARG A 665 -22.51 9.73 23.73
C ARG A 665 -22.91 9.72 22.27
N MET A 666 -21.96 9.70 21.34
CA MET A 666 -22.24 9.45 19.91
C MET A 666 -22.89 8.07 19.72
N SER A 667 -22.26 7.02 20.24
CA SER A 667 -22.74 5.63 20.09
C SER A 667 -24.14 5.39 20.68
N ASN A 668 -24.50 6.09 21.76
CA ASN A 668 -25.78 5.95 22.45
C ASN A 668 -26.89 6.88 21.92
N SER A 669 -26.61 7.71 20.92
CA SER A 669 -27.57 8.67 20.33
C SER A 669 -28.24 8.15 19.04
N GLY A 670 -28.07 6.85 18.74
CA GLY A 670 -28.69 6.14 17.62
C GLY A 670 -30.10 5.64 17.90
#